data_AF-A0A8H5J789-F1
#
_entry.id   AF-A0A8H5J789-F1
#
_cell.length_a   1.000
_cell.length_b   1.000
_cell.length_c   1.000
_cell.angle_alpha   90.00
_cell.angle_beta   90.00
_cell.angle_gamma   90.00
#
_symmetry.space_group_name_H-M   'P 1'
#
loop_
_entity.id
_entity.type
_entity.pdbx_description
1 polymer ?
#
loop_
_entity_poly.entity_id
_entity_poly.type
_entity_poly.pdbx_seq_one_letter_code
_entity_poly.pdbx_strand_id
1 'polypeptide(L)'
;MEEYISRLRRAQEIRVLEKVQTRAATVAFRDDMLMSGPPSCSAADFKRPRLRRCLFDTANIYWSRSSRVGGGLDGYIWKVWFGADGPYALKVFWDADQPDFHHYFAAQRECQNAALLHMLETAIQKATTPIRVNASPRTKDEALANLYGFSNEGRQMNALALGAHVEEIVTIPRIRKCYGWTKFSGHVLLELPKELRPPVLRVVYEYVQEGENHPDVVEEADKFFWLAGFSHSSSPAARNWKSGVLVDLSDIVHAGGYGWQYQDITATETEILKRSSTEAPYLFRARSKKSPHPKRKRGQDQQVQGISLLSSIAAALVRSYSPCNAKKLFGEEGYNGLNIQERPGSVSVSVKILLLDRATKKKHKSVDPIVEEIENALLLVIDARAKVYHYLRIGAKWATVLETFSSILNRTPQQLTGILCLLGSPSTPGISSTCRSLHTAAQAGPPWKGSSIAAVSESFPGSSSGYSEDASILLAFLSVLAVSEKVPLDLLSRGAAPRRRWNMRGDIDEVDAVAAGLAPELHGLLSRSSRLSDAFHELELSSAVSKNIDETYNLDETVASRILERLLPENLLFFRSQALIVVYRAIPWKYLEPVTPATKLFLPHLRYALQSFHEHSVYLPAGLRADLVLTLLEASRFPNMAWKCFIVDQAEQATIGLEDQYINSLIAQSRCLLKRISGTMDQTTDCFDDGSQHTTSMPVDNRMHSAAGQASIQRSLNCIQTEDLSTAKRLLEDWSPLHRIPSSLERVVEFRKNIMLGRILRYQGGFGESLTYLEKAQTTAAQEKDLTFYEDFRDLTCDIADTLRELDEPASSERHLRTEITRRDQSGISTGKSLLQVSLAEALFAQARYREAESICLEVESRPGLLKLERLRLHITMAKIHHVQSNNDGAFLYWNEAMKDIAKFHMTGGRATRTILLSICDILRSRGQTRLMTDSMDQVALLDAGTKPGGVEYWIAGLRHWSQYLDSKTSRSHL
;
A
#
# COMPACT_ATOMS: atom_id res chain seq x y z
N MET A 1 -13.01 -8.11 -1.51
CA MET A 1 -12.23 -9.29 -1.96
C MET A 1 -12.06 -9.29 -3.48
N GLU A 2 -13.14 -9.16 -4.25
CA GLU A 2 -13.11 -8.98 -5.72
C GLU A 2 -12.18 -7.85 -6.20
N GLU A 3 -12.26 -6.68 -5.55
CA GLU A 3 -11.46 -5.50 -5.88
C GLU A 3 -9.94 -5.72 -5.65
N TYR A 4 -9.59 -6.43 -4.57
CA TYR A 4 -8.21 -6.82 -4.23
C TYR A 4 -7.60 -7.78 -5.27
N ILE A 5 -8.39 -8.76 -5.73
CA ILE A 5 -7.99 -9.72 -6.76
C ILE A 5 -7.75 -9.02 -8.10
N SER A 6 -8.65 -8.10 -8.48
CA SER A 6 -8.51 -7.30 -9.71
C SER A 6 -7.25 -6.44 -9.72
N ARG A 7 -6.86 -5.89 -8.56
CA ARG A 7 -5.63 -5.10 -8.40
C ARG A 7 -4.36 -5.92 -8.51
N LEU A 8 -4.33 -7.10 -7.87
CA LEU A 8 -3.19 -7.99 -7.95
C LEU A 8 -2.97 -8.51 -9.39
N ARG A 9 -4.04 -8.78 -10.14
CA ARG A 9 -3.96 -9.09 -11.58
C ARG A 9 -3.36 -7.96 -12.41
N ARG A 10 -3.87 -6.74 -12.26
CA ARG A 10 -3.35 -5.57 -12.99
C ARG A 10 -1.88 -5.27 -12.68
N ALA A 11 -1.40 -5.63 -11.49
CA ALA A 11 0.02 -5.51 -11.13
C ALA A 11 0.91 -6.54 -11.86
N GLN A 12 0.36 -7.72 -12.19
CA GLN A 12 1.06 -8.78 -12.92
C GLN A 12 1.21 -8.46 -14.42
N GLU A 13 0.26 -7.70 -15.00
CA GLU A 13 0.23 -7.28 -16.41
C GLU A 13 1.37 -6.32 -16.85
N ILE A 14 2.18 -5.79 -15.91
CA ILE A 14 3.14 -4.69 -16.17
C ILE A 14 4.51 -5.18 -16.67
N ARG A 15 4.79 -6.49 -16.71
CA ARG A 15 6.12 -7.04 -17.07
C ARG A 15 6.03 -7.95 -18.31
N VAL A 16 6.90 -7.68 -19.31
CA VAL A 16 7.03 -8.44 -20.57
C VAL A 16 7.72 -9.79 -20.32
N LEU A 17 7.24 -10.85 -20.98
CA LEU A 17 7.69 -12.24 -20.84
C LEU A 17 9.17 -12.45 -21.24
N GLU A 18 9.92 -13.22 -20.45
CA GLU A 18 11.28 -13.68 -20.79
C GLU A 18 11.23 -15.01 -21.58
N LYS A 19 12.27 -15.29 -22.40
CA LYS A 19 12.38 -16.48 -23.27
C LYS A 19 12.20 -17.84 -22.58
N VAL A 20 12.40 -17.93 -21.26
CA VAL A 20 12.22 -19.16 -20.47
C VAL A 20 10.74 -19.48 -20.24
N GLN A 21 9.87 -18.47 -20.13
CA GLN A 21 8.41 -18.65 -20.00
C GLN A 21 7.77 -19.20 -21.27
N THR A 22 8.31 -18.87 -22.45
CA THR A 22 7.82 -19.36 -23.76
C THR A 22 7.99 -20.88 -23.95
N ARG A 23 8.88 -21.54 -23.18
CA ARG A 23 9.06 -23.00 -23.21
C ARG A 23 8.14 -23.76 -22.23
N ALA A 24 7.80 -23.17 -21.09
CA ALA A 24 6.82 -23.76 -20.15
C ALA A 24 5.37 -23.59 -20.64
N ALA A 25 5.13 -22.50 -21.39
CA ALA A 25 3.90 -22.10 -22.05
C ALA A 25 3.22 -23.16 -22.94
N THR A 26 4.02 -24.01 -23.59
CA THR A 26 3.56 -24.88 -24.70
C THR A 26 3.32 -26.33 -24.29
N VAL A 27 3.50 -26.67 -23.00
CA VAL A 27 3.39 -28.05 -22.51
C VAL A 27 1.95 -28.34 -22.11
N ALA A 28 1.33 -29.33 -22.76
CA ALA A 28 0.00 -29.82 -22.39
C ALA A 28 -0.01 -30.31 -20.92
N PHE A 29 -0.92 -29.77 -20.12
CA PHE A 29 -1.10 -30.09 -18.69
C PHE A 29 -2.48 -30.69 -18.37
N ARG A 30 -3.29 -30.92 -19.40
CA ARG A 30 -4.61 -31.56 -19.35
C ARG A 30 -4.57 -32.86 -20.14
N ASP A 31 -5.32 -33.84 -19.67
CA ASP A 31 -5.58 -35.10 -20.33
C ASP A 31 -7.10 -35.29 -20.44
N ASP A 32 -7.60 -35.51 -21.66
CA ASP A 32 -9.02 -35.72 -21.93
C ASP A 32 -9.53 -37.10 -21.45
N MET A 33 -8.61 -38.00 -21.10
CA MET A 33 -8.96 -39.27 -20.44
C MET A 33 -9.69 -39.00 -19.12
N LEU A 34 -10.79 -39.74 -18.90
CA LEU A 34 -11.54 -39.68 -17.65
C LEU A 34 -10.66 -40.13 -16.48
N MET A 35 -10.85 -39.51 -15.33
CA MET A 35 -10.15 -39.82 -14.07
C MET A 35 -10.74 -41.09 -13.41
N SER A 36 -10.85 -42.18 -14.19
CA SER A 36 -11.23 -43.51 -13.73
C SER A 36 -10.00 -44.35 -13.42
N GLY A 37 -9.94 -44.94 -12.22
CA GLY A 37 -8.82 -45.79 -11.79
C GLY A 37 -7.50 -45.03 -11.54
N PRO A 38 -6.43 -45.75 -11.14
CA PRO A 38 -5.15 -45.14 -10.80
C PRO A 38 -4.44 -44.54 -12.02
N PRO A 39 -3.72 -43.41 -11.90
CA PRO A 39 -2.87 -42.86 -12.93
C PRO A 39 -1.66 -43.78 -13.23
N SER A 40 -1.04 -43.53 -14.38
CA SER A 40 0.30 -44.05 -14.67
C SER A 40 1.32 -43.36 -13.78
N CYS A 41 2.32 -44.11 -13.31
CA CYS A 41 3.43 -43.60 -12.49
C CYS A 41 4.76 -43.71 -13.26
N SER A 42 4.76 -43.60 -14.60
CA SER A 42 6.00 -43.62 -15.37
C SER A 42 6.82 -42.35 -15.16
N ALA A 43 8.14 -42.41 -15.31
CA ALA A 43 9.01 -41.24 -15.22
C ALA A 43 8.63 -40.18 -16.27
N ALA A 44 8.12 -40.60 -17.43
CA ALA A 44 7.62 -39.69 -18.46
C ALA A 44 6.40 -38.89 -17.99
N ASP A 45 5.49 -39.51 -17.25
CA ASP A 45 4.30 -38.85 -16.69
C ASP A 45 4.66 -37.90 -15.55
N PHE A 46 5.62 -38.25 -14.69
CA PHE A 46 6.16 -37.32 -13.70
C PHE A 46 6.87 -36.12 -14.34
N LYS A 47 7.52 -36.30 -15.49
CA LYS A 47 8.18 -35.21 -16.24
C LYS A 47 7.19 -34.28 -16.93
N ARG A 48 6.02 -34.79 -17.31
CA ARG A 48 4.94 -34.04 -17.99
C ARG A 48 3.59 -34.34 -17.35
N PRO A 49 3.36 -33.90 -16.10
CA PRO A 49 2.14 -34.22 -15.37
C PRO A 49 0.93 -33.58 -16.06
N ARG A 50 -0.09 -34.39 -16.31
CA ARG A 50 -1.36 -33.97 -16.93
C ARG A 50 -2.53 -34.41 -16.06
N LEU A 51 -3.40 -33.47 -15.72
CA LEU A 51 -4.60 -33.79 -14.96
C LEU A 51 -5.65 -34.43 -15.87
N ARG A 52 -6.23 -35.55 -15.44
CA ARG A 52 -7.31 -36.25 -16.14
C ARG A 52 -8.67 -35.54 -15.98
N ARG A 53 -9.58 -35.76 -16.91
CA ARG A 53 -10.90 -35.13 -16.95
C ARG A 53 -11.83 -35.68 -15.88
N CYS A 54 -12.65 -34.81 -15.30
CA CYS A 54 -13.58 -35.14 -14.24
C CYS A 54 -14.69 -36.10 -14.71
N LEU A 55 -15.10 -37.02 -13.83
CA LEU A 55 -16.21 -37.94 -14.04
C LEU A 55 -17.58 -37.29 -13.81
N PHE A 56 -17.64 -36.19 -13.05
CA PHE A 56 -18.91 -35.52 -12.78
C PHE A 56 -19.43 -34.82 -14.03
N ASP A 57 -20.71 -35.04 -14.31
CA ASP A 57 -21.41 -34.29 -15.33
C ASP A 57 -21.76 -32.90 -14.80
N THR A 58 -21.14 -31.93 -15.45
CA THR A 58 -21.25 -30.52 -15.15
C THR A 58 -22.65 -29.94 -15.39
N ALA A 59 -23.48 -30.57 -16.22
CA ALA A 59 -24.87 -30.18 -16.40
C ALA A 59 -25.73 -30.41 -15.16
N ASN A 60 -25.28 -31.28 -14.23
CA ASN A 60 -26.06 -31.66 -13.05
C ASN A 60 -25.77 -30.78 -11.82
N ILE A 61 -25.10 -29.65 -11.97
CA ILE A 61 -24.80 -28.77 -10.84
C ILE A 61 -26.07 -28.06 -10.37
N TYR A 62 -26.41 -28.24 -9.09
CA TYR A 62 -27.50 -27.51 -8.44
C TYR A 62 -27.03 -26.12 -8.02
N TRP A 63 -27.07 -25.15 -8.94
CA TRP A 63 -26.62 -23.78 -8.70
C TRP A 63 -27.39 -23.06 -7.60
N SER A 64 -28.70 -23.35 -7.45
CA SER A 64 -29.54 -22.78 -6.39
C SER A 64 -29.10 -23.15 -4.97
N ARG A 65 -28.44 -24.31 -4.80
CA ARG A 65 -27.86 -24.76 -3.53
C ARG A 65 -26.38 -24.38 -3.40
N SER A 66 -25.74 -24.02 -4.51
CA SER A 66 -24.31 -23.74 -4.58
C SER A 66 -24.00 -22.35 -4.03
N SER A 67 -22.85 -22.19 -3.39
CA SER A 67 -22.45 -20.92 -2.78
C SER A 67 -20.98 -20.64 -3.01
N ARG A 68 -20.62 -19.37 -3.24
CA ARG A 68 -19.22 -18.98 -3.31
C ARG A 68 -18.54 -19.12 -1.94
N VAL A 69 -17.38 -19.75 -1.91
CA VAL A 69 -16.59 -19.97 -0.68
C VAL A 69 -15.56 -18.86 -0.49
N GLY A 70 -14.89 -18.47 -1.58
CA GLY A 70 -13.85 -17.45 -1.56
C GLY A 70 -13.20 -17.29 -2.93
N GLY A 71 -12.25 -16.38 -3.04
CA GLY A 71 -11.47 -16.18 -4.27
C GLY A 71 -10.14 -15.51 -4.01
N GLY A 72 -9.26 -15.61 -5.00
CA GLY A 72 -7.91 -15.09 -4.97
C GLY A 72 -7.39 -14.77 -6.37
N LEU A 73 -6.07 -14.60 -6.46
CA LEU A 73 -5.34 -14.30 -7.70
C LEU A 73 -5.61 -15.29 -8.83
N ASP A 74 -5.83 -16.55 -8.48
CA ASP A 74 -5.95 -17.65 -9.44
C ASP A 74 -7.39 -17.87 -9.92
N GLY A 75 -8.38 -17.49 -9.12
CA GLY A 75 -9.77 -17.79 -9.41
C GLY A 75 -10.72 -17.69 -8.22
N TYR A 76 -11.94 -18.19 -8.41
CA TYR A 76 -12.93 -18.39 -7.36
C TYR A 76 -13.09 -19.85 -6.99
N ILE A 77 -13.45 -20.11 -5.73
CA ILE A 77 -13.85 -21.43 -5.25
C ILE A 77 -15.33 -21.41 -4.90
N TRP A 78 -16.05 -22.41 -5.39
CA TRP A 78 -17.47 -22.60 -5.17
C TRP A 78 -17.74 -23.90 -4.43
N LYS A 79 -18.68 -23.86 -3.49
CA LYS A 79 -19.27 -25.04 -2.88
C LYS A 79 -20.43 -25.47 -3.77
N VAL A 80 -20.33 -26.64 -4.38
CA VAL A 80 -21.29 -27.13 -5.38
C VAL A 80 -21.82 -28.52 -5.05
N TRP A 81 -22.96 -28.87 -5.63
CA TRP A 81 -23.58 -30.19 -5.56
C TRP A 81 -23.86 -30.69 -6.98
N PHE A 82 -23.53 -31.96 -7.24
CA PHE A 82 -23.85 -32.63 -8.50
C PHE A 82 -25.07 -33.53 -8.24
N GLY A 83 -26.26 -33.07 -8.62
CA GLY A 83 -27.52 -33.69 -8.21
C GLY A 83 -27.70 -33.69 -6.69
N ALA A 84 -27.95 -34.86 -6.10
CA ALA A 84 -28.03 -35.03 -4.65
C ALA A 84 -26.67 -35.19 -3.95
N ASP A 85 -25.59 -35.37 -4.72
CA ASP A 85 -24.25 -35.68 -4.22
C ASP A 85 -23.41 -34.40 -4.00
N GLY A 86 -22.70 -34.33 -2.87
CA GLY A 86 -21.91 -33.17 -2.45
C GLY A 86 -22.02 -32.83 -0.95
N PRO A 87 -21.35 -31.76 -0.46
CA PRO A 87 -20.72 -30.70 -1.24
C PRO A 87 -19.33 -31.04 -1.82
N TYR A 88 -19.00 -30.40 -2.95
CA TYR A 88 -17.69 -30.39 -3.60
C TYR A 88 -17.14 -28.96 -3.70
N ALA A 89 -15.83 -28.82 -3.86
CA ALA A 89 -15.18 -27.54 -4.13
C ALA A 89 -14.83 -27.42 -5.62
N LEU A 90 -15.43 -26.46 -6.32
CA LEU A 90 -15.17 -26.17 -7.72
C LEU A 90 -14.27 -24.92 -7.80
N LYS A 91 -12.97 -25.11 -8.10
CA LYS A 91 -12.05 -24.00 -8.37
C LYS A 91 -12.20 -23.59 -9.83
N VAL A 92 -12.50 -22.32 -10.04
CA VAL A 92 -12.78 -21.71 -11.35
C VAL A 92 -11.72 -20.67 -11.62
N PHE A 93 -10.89 -20.91 -12.62
CA PHE A 93 -9.77 -20.03 -12.94
C PHE A 93 -10.23 -18.83 -13.75
N TRP A 94 -9.49 -17.74 -13.58
CA TRP A 94 -9.71 -16.53 -14.34
C TRP A 94 -9.21 -16.61 -15.78
N ASP A 95 -8.12 -17.34 -16.03
CA ASP A 95 -7.55 -17.54 -17.36
C ASP A 95 -7.75 -18.99 -17.78
N ALA A 96 -8.40 -19.19 -18.92
CA ALA A 96 -8.53 -20.52 -19.55
C ALA A 96 -7.32 -20.87 -20.42
N ASP A 97 -6.64 -19.83 -20.91
CA ASP A 97 -5.45 -19.87 -21.74
C ASP A 97 -4.32 -19.14 -21.01
N GLN A 98 -3.09 -19.30 -21.49
CA GLN A 98 -1.95 -18.70 -20.83
C GLN A 98 -2.03 -17.16 -20.87
N PRO A 99 -1.85 -16.48 -19.73
CA PRO A 99 -1.77 -15.02 -19.71
C PRO A 99 -0.48 -14.50 -20.35
N ASP A 100 -0.57 -13.39 -21.08
CA ASP A 100 0.55 -12.74 -21.80
C ASP A 100 1.49 -11.92 -20.89
N PHE A 101 1.44 -12.13 -19.58
CA PHE A 101 2.18 -11.33 -18.59
C PHE A 101 3.07 -12.19 -17.67
N HIS A 102 4.09 -11.56 -17.05
CA HIS A 102 5.14 -12.23 -16.28
C HIS A 102 4.65 -12.79 -14.93
N HIS A 103 3.84 -13.85 -14.99
CA HIS A 103 3.34 -14.61 -13.86
C HIS A 103 3.24 -16.09 -14.21
N TYR A 104 3.07 -16.97 -13.22
CA TYR A 104 2.77 -18.37 -13.50
C TYR A 104 1.34 -18.53 -14.02
N PHE A 105 1.12 -19.51 -14.90
CA PHE A 105 -0.22 -19.87 -15.35
C PHE A 105 -0.89 -20.74 -14.27
N ALA A 106 -1.80 -20.13 -13.51
CA ALA A 106 -2.39 -20.76 -12.32
C ALA A 106 -3.10 -22.08 -12.62
N ALA A 107 -3.89 -22.15 -13.69
CA ALA A 107 -4.57 -23.38 -14.07
C ALA A 107 -3.58 -24.50 -14.43
N GLN A 108 -2.48 -24.17 -15.12
CA GLN A 108 -1.41 -25.14 -15.41
C GLN A 108 -0.75 -25.64 -14.13
N ARG A 109 -0.31 -24.74 -13.25
CA ARG A 109 0.33 -25.11 -11.98
C ARG A 109 -0.58 -25.99 -11.14
N GLU A 110 -1.83 -25.58 -10.94
CA GLU A 110 -2.79 -26.35 -10.15
C GLU A 110 -3.02 -27.74 -10.72
N CYS A 111 -3.21 -27.86 -12.03
CA CYS A 111 -3.44 -29.15 -12.70
C CYS A 111 -2.22 -30.06 -12.58
N GLN A 112 -1.01 -29.52 -12.77
CA GLN A 112 0.23 -30.29 -12.67
C GLN A 112 0.46 -30.80 -11.24
N ASN A 113 0.27 -29.93 -10.23
CA ASN A 113 0.40 -30.32 -8.84
C ASN A 113 -0.66 -31.36 -8.44
N ALA A 114 -1.92 -31.18 -8.85
CA ALA A 114 -2.98 -32.15 -8.58
C ALA A 114 -2.71 -33.51 -9.24
N ALA A 115 -2.18 -33.52 -10.48
CA ALA A 115 -1.78 -34.75 -11.16
C ALA A 115 -0.61 -35.45 -10.45
N LEU A 116 0.42 -34.69 -10.05
CA LEU A 116 1.57 -35.22 -9.31
C LEU A 116 1.13 -35.82 -7.98
N LEU A 117 0.32 -35.12 -7.18
CA LEU A 117 -0.15 -35.64 -5.90
C LEU A 117 -0.93 -36.95 -6.04
N HIS A 118 -1.76 -37.08 -7.07
CA HIS A 118 -2.46 -38.35 -7.36
C HIS A 118 -1.48 -39.45 -7.80
N MET A 119 -0.45 -39.13 -8.58
CA MET A 119 0.59 -40.08 -8.98
C MET A 119 1.46 -40.50 -7.78
N LEU A 120 1.76 -39.59 -6.85
CA LEU A 120 2.49 -39.86 -5.61
C LEU A 120 1.69 -40.79 -4.69
N GLU A 121 0.42 -40.49 -4.46
CA GLU A 121 -0.49 -41.35 -3.69
C GLU A 121 -0.55 -42.76 -4.30
N THR A 122 -0.70 -42.85 -5.62
CA THR A 122 -0.75 -44.12 -6.34
C THR A 122 0.57 -44.88 -6.28
N ALA A 123 1.70 -44.17 -6.38
CA ALA A 123 3.03 -44.76 -6.28
C ALA A 123 3.24 -45.37 -4.89
N ILE A 124 2.86 -44.66 -3.82
CA ILE A 124 2.95 -45.13 -2.44
C ILE A 124 2.05 -46.36 -2.24
N GLN A 125 0.79 -46.30 -2.70
CA GLN A 125 -0.16 -47.41 -2.58
C GLN A 125 0.28 -48.68 -3.34
N LYS A 126 0.96 -48.53 -4.49
CA LYS A 126 1.45 -49.65 -5.31
C LYS A 126 2.85 -50.12 -4.91
N ALA A 127 3.57 -49.38 -4.08
CA ALA A 127 4.92 -49.73 -3.70
C ALA A 127 4.91 -50.95 -2.77
N THR A 128 5.70 -51.97 -3.11
CA THR A 128 5.91 -53.15 -2.26
C THR A 128 7.00 -52.91 -1.21
N THR A 129 7.80 -51.86 -1.38
CA THR A 129 8.86 -51.41 -0.46
C THR A 129 8.73 -49.90 -0.25
N PRO A 130 9.17 -49.34 0.88
CA PRO A 130 9.15 -47.90 1.11
C PRO A 130 9.81 -47.11 -0.02
N ILE A 131 9.24 -45.96 -0.38
CA ILE A 131 9.83 -45.07 -1.38
C ILE A 131 10.97 -44.30 -0.72
N ARG A 132 12.18 -44.49 -1.24
CA ARG A 132 13.41 -43.88 -0.72
C ARG A 132 13.70 -42.58 -1.45
N VAL A 133 13.86 -41.50 -0.69
CA VAL A 133 14.20 -40.16 -1.19
C VAL A 133 15.37 -39.57 -0.41
N ASN A 134 16.06 -38.58 -0.97
CA ASN A 134 17.07 -37.82 -0.24
C ASN A 134 16.39 -37.11 0.95
N ALA A 135 16.90 -37.32 2.17
CA ALA A 135 16.35 -36.75 3.40
C ALA A 135 16.61 -35.23 3.53
N SER A 136 17.44 -34.64 2.67
CA SER A 136 17.81 -33.24 2.72
C SER A 136 18.14 -32.68 1.32
N PRO A 137 17.16 -32.61 0.40
CA PRO A 137 17.40 -32.05 -0.94
C PRO A 137 17.75 -30.56 -0.84
N ARG A 138 18.97 -30.21 -1.27
CA ARG A 138 19.53 -28.84 -1.25
C ARG A 138 19.55 -28.14 -2.60
N THR A 139 19.37 -28.90 -3.66
CA THR A 139 19.41 -28.39 -5.04
C THR A 139 18.13 -28.74 -5.77
N LYS A 140 17.83 -27.98 -6.83
CA LYS A 140 16.69 -28.26 -7.70
C LYS A 140 16.78 -29.68 -8.30
N ASP A 141 17.99 -30.12 -8.64
CA ASP A 141 18.24 -31.44 -9.20
C ASP A 141 18.00 -32.55 -8.16
N GLU A 142 18.37 -32.35 -6.90
CA GLU A 142 18.04 -33.27 -5.81
C GLU A 142 16.54 -33.34 -5.54
N ALA A 143 15.85 -32.20 -5.52
CA ALA A 143 14.39 -32.15 -5.37
C ALA A 143 13.68 -32.84 -6.57
N LEU A 144 14.22 -32.67 -7.77
CA LEU A 144 13.72 -33.35 -8.97
C LEU A 144 13.98 -34.86 -8.92
N ALA A 145 15.14 -35.28 -8.42
CA ALA A 145 15.46 -36.69 -8.18
C ALA A 145 14.51 -37.30 -7.15
N ASN A 146 14.18 -36.59 -6.07
CA ASN A 146 13.18 -37.00 -5.10
C ASN A 146 11.81 -37.19 -5.76
N LEU A 147 11.34 -36.22 -6.55
CA LEU A 147 10.07 -36.31 -7.26
C LEU A 147 10.04 -37.52 -8.22
N TYR A 148 11.12 -37.75 -8.97
CA TYR A 148 11.22 -38.91 -9.87
C TYR A 148 11.44 -40.24 -9.15
N GLY A 149 11.88 -40.24 -7.88
CA GLY A 149 11.96 -41.44 -7.04
C GLY A 149 10.62 -42.15 -6.87
N PHE A 150 9.50 -41.43 -7.02
CA PHE A 150 8.16 -41.99 -7.00
C PHE A 150 7.72 -42.62 -8.32
N SER A 151 8.47 -42.46 -9.41
CA SER A 151 8.17 -43.14 -10.68
C SER A 151 8.44 -44.65 -10.61
N ASN A 152 7.87 -45.42 -11.52
CA ASN A 152 8.14 -46.86 -11.61
C ASN A 152 9.64 -47.13 -11.77
N GLU A 153 10.29 -46.35 -12.64
CA GLU A 153 11.71 -46.41 -12.95
C GLU A 153 12.55 -45.95 -11.75
N GLY A 154 12.15 -44.86 -11.09
CA GLY A 154 12.82 -44.35 -9.89
C GLY A 154 12.78 -45.34 -8.71
N ARG A 155 11.62 -45.98 -8.47
CA ARG A 155 11.50 -47.02 -7.44
C ARG A 155 12.36 -48.24 -7.73
N GLN A 156 12.52 -48.62 -9.01
CA GLN A 156 13.42 -49.70 -9.41
C GLN A 156 14.91 -49.34 -9.22
N MET A 157 15.29 -48.09 -9.56
CA MET A 157 16.68 -47.63 -9.40
C MET A 157 17.07 -47.40 -7.94
N ASN A 158 16.19 -46.83 -7.11
CA ASN A 158 16.47 -46.57 -5.70
C ASN A 158 16.50 -47.85 -4.84
N ALA A 159 15.92 -48.96 -5.32
CA ALA A 159 16.10 -50.28 -4.71
C ALA A 159 17.57 -50.77 -4.78
N LEU A 160 18.39 -50.18 -5.65
CA LEU A 160 19.78 -50.60 -5.91
C LEU A 160 20.84 -49.65 -5.31
N ALA A 161 20.47 -48.47 -4.81
CA ALA A 161 21.41 -47.46 -4.31
C ALA A 161 21.49 -47.41 -2.77
N LEU A 162 22.63 -47.81 -2.19
CA LEU A 162 22.97 -47.63 -0.77
C LEU A 162 23.80 -46.34 -0.60
N GLY A 163 23.23 -45.31 0.03
CA GLY A 163 23.91 -44.07 0.39
C GLY A 163 23.41 -43.51 1.73
N ALA A 164 24.28 -42.77 2.44
CA ALA A 164 23.98 -42.20 3.75
C ALA A 164 23.10 -40.94 3.61
N HIS A 165 21.96 -40.91 4.34
CA HIS A 165 20.91 -39.86 4.38
C HIS A 165 19.72 -40.03 3.42
N VAL A 166 19.02 -41.15 3.56
CA VAL A 166 17.75 -41.45 2.88
C VAL A 166 16.59 -41.41 3.87
N GLU A 167 15.46 -40.82 3.48
CA GLU A 167 14.18 -40.90 4.19
C GLU A 167 13.26 -41.90 3.48
N GLU A 168 12.53 -42.72 4.27
CA GLU A 168 11.57 -43.69 3.75
C GLU A 168 10.14 -43.15 3.84
N ILE A 169 9.49 -43.03 2.68
CA ILE A 169 8.10 -42.58 2.56
C ILE A 169 7.21 -43.82 2.37
N VAL A 170 6.42 -44.10 3.40
CA VAL A 170 5.46 -45.22 3.46
C VAL A 170 4.01 -44.78 3.44
N THR A 171 3.76 -43.51 3.79
CA THR A 171 2.42 -42.93 3.88
C THR A 171 2.40 -41.57 3.19
N ILE A 172 1.21 -41.18 2.74
CA ILE A 172 0.93 -39.83 2.29
C ILE A 172 0.06 -39.15 3.36
N PRO A 173 0.38 -37.92 3.79
CA PRO A 173 -0.47 -37.16 4.69
C PRO A 173 -1.80 -36.82 4.02
N ARG A 174 -2.76 -36.32 4.81
CA ARG A 174 -4.08 -35.97 4.30
C ARG A 174 -4.01 -34.80 3.31
N ILE A 175 -3.94 -35.13 2.02
CA ILE A 175 -4.05 -34.17 0.92
C ILE A 175 -5.47 -34.10 0.42
N ARG A 176 -5.89 -32.95 -0.13
CA ARG A 176 -7.24 -32.85 -0.65
C ARG A 176 -7.45 -33.74 -1.88
N LYS A 177 -8.58 -34.44 -1.96
CA LYS A 177 -8.95 -35.27 -3.10
C LYS A 177 -9.32 -34.41 -4.31
N CYS A 178 -8.67 -34.66 -5.45
CA CYS A 178 -8.99 -34.06 -6.74
C CYS A 178 -9.83 -35.03 -7.59
N TYR A 179 -10.90 -34.54 -8.18
CA TYR A 179 -11.80 -35.30 -9.05
C TYR A 179 -11.57 -35.01 -10.54
N GLY A 180 -10.61 -34.14 -10.89
CA GLY A 180 -10.20 -33.85 -12.26
C GLY A 180 -10.65 -32.50 -12.78
N TRP A 181 -10.23 -32.17 -14.00
CA TRP A 181 -10.59 -30.91 -14.66
C TRP A 181 -11.88 -31.05 -15.48
N THR A 182 -12.60 -29.95 -15.69
CA THR A 182 -13.81 -29.93 -16.53
C THR A 182 -13.99 -28.58 -17.23
N LYS A 183 -14.84 -28.57 -18.27
CA LYS A 183 -15.28 -27.38 -19.02
C LYS A 183 -16.81 -27.27 -18.94
N PHE A 184 -17.34 -26.05 -18.92
CA PHE A 184 -18.77 -25.80 -19.13
C PHE A 184 -18.98 -25.24 -20.54
N SER A 185 -20.17 -25.47 -21.10
CA SER A 185 -20.68 -24.65 -22.20
C SER A 185 -21.05 -23.26 -21.68
N GLY A 186 -20.99 -22.24 -22.55
CA GLY A 186 -21.38 -20.87 -22.19
C GLY A 186 -22.83 -20.74 -21.72
N HIS A 187 -23.69 -21.72 -22.03
CA HIS A 187 -25.11 -21.72 -21.64
C HIS A 187 -25.30 -21.96 -20.13
N VAL A 188 -24.49 -22.82 -19.50
CA VAL A 188 -24.53 -23.04 -18.04
C VAL A 188 -24.03 -21.80 -17.28
N LEU A 189 -23.22 -20.95 -17.91
CA LEU A 189 -22.81 -19.65 -17.36
C LEU A 189 -23.95 -18.62 -17.37
N LEU A 190 -24.99 -18.78 -18.21
CA LEU A 190 -26.12 -17.86 -18.25
C LEU A 190 -27.03 -18.00 -17.02
N GLU A 191 -27.03 -19.18 -16.39
CA GLU A 191 -27.74 -19.44 -15.14
C GLU A 191 -27.02 -18.85 -13.90
N LEU A 192 -25.77 -18.41 -14.06
CA LEU A 192 -25.05 -17.65 -13.03
C LEU A 192 -25.40 -16.16 -13.12
N PRO A 193 -25.52 -15.45 -11.96
CA PRO A 193 -25.60 -14.00 -11.92
C PRO A 193 -24.46 -13.35 -12.73
N LYS A 194 -24.73 -12.20 -13.34
CA LYS A 194 -23.86 -11.55 -14.33
C LYS A 194 -22.47 -11.23 -13.77
N GLU A 195 -22.39 -11.02 -12.47
CA GLU A 195 -21.19 -10.72 -11.68
C GLU A 195 -20.27 -11.95 -11.47
N LEU A 196 -20.74 -13.14 -11.83
CA LEU A 196 -20.16 -14.43 -11.44
C LEU A 196 -19.75 -15.31 -12.64
N ARG A 197 -19.58 -14.72 -13.84
CA ARG A 197 -19.28 -15.44 -15.09
C ARG A 197 -17.80 -15.35 -15.51
N PRO A 198 -16.89 -16.22 -15.02
CA PRO A 198 -15.51 -16.33 -15.49
C PRO A 198 -15.35 -17.32 -16.66
N PRO A 199 -14.23 -17.26 -17.42
CA PRO A 199 -14.01 -18.13 -18.58
C PRO A 199 -13.63 -19.60 -18.22
N VAL A 200 -14.47 -20.50 -18.72
CA VAL A 200 -14.32 -21.91 -19.17
C VAL A 200 -13.51 -22.99 -18.40
N LEU A 201 -12.36 -22.76 -17.74
CA LEU A 201 -11.53 -23.85 -17.14
C LEU A 201 -11.68 -24.01 -15.62
N ARG A 202 -11.91 -25.26 -15.16
CA ARG A 202 -12.27 -25.57 -13.76
C ARG A 202 -11.67 -26.88 -13.29
N VAL A 203 -11.44 -27.01 -11.99
CA VAL A 203 -11.03 -28.26 -11.33
C VAL A 203 -11.97 -28.54 -10.15
N VAL A 204 -12.40 -29.79 -10.03
CA VAL A 204 -13.27 -30.25 -8.95
C VAL A 204 -12.44 -30.94 -7.88
N TYR A 205 -12.64 -30.52 -6.63
CA TYR A 205 -12.03 -31.08 -5.44
C TYR A 205 -13.10 -31.51 -4.44
N GLU A 206 -12.71 -32.31 -3.47
CA GLU A 206 -13.52 -32.46 -2.26
C GLU A 206 -13.68 -31.12 -1.54
N TYR A 207 -14.81 -30.94 -0.88
CA TYR A 207 -15.03 -29.79 -0.03
C TYR A 207 -14.51 -30.09 1.39
N VAL A 208 -13.39 -29.47 1.76
CA VAL A 208 -12.85 -29.53 3.13
C VAL A 208 -13.59 -28.51 3.99
N GLN A 209 -14.14 -28.95 5.14
CA GLN A 209 -14.83 -28.06 6.05
C GLN A 209 -13.87 -27.07 6.73
N GLU A 210 -14.36 -25.86 6.99
CA GLU A 210 -13.65 -24.87 7.79
C GLU A 210 -13.42 -25.43 9.21
N GLY A 211 -12.18 -25.37 9.67
CA GLY A 211 -11.75 -25.89 10.97
C GLY A 211 -10.34 -25.41 11.30
N GLU A 212 -9.97 -25.48 12.57
CA GLU A 212 -8.65 -25.07 13.06
C GLU A 212 -7.56 -25.97 12.45
N ASN A 213 -6.43 -25.36 12.11
CA ASN A 213 -5.27 -26.10 11.62
C ASN A 213 -4.45 -26.56 12.82
N HIS A 214 -4.32 -27.88 12.98
CA HIS A 214 -3.42 -28.45 13.97
C HIS A 214 -1.97 -28.36 13.46
N PRO A 215 -1.07 -27.68 14.19
CA PRO A 215 0.36 -27.57 13.90
C PRO A 215 1.01 -28.83 13.34
N ASP A 216 0.94 -29.92 14.12
CA ASP A 216 1.62 -31.18 13.82
C ASP A 216 1.17 -31.79 12.48
N VAL A 217 -0.12 -31.64 12.14
CA VAL A 217 -0.69 -32.17 10.88
C VAL A 217 -0.22 -31.35 9.67
N VAL A 218 -0.12 -30.02 9.84
CA VAL A 218 0.38 -29.13 8.79
C VAL A 218 1.88 -29.36 8.57
N GLU A 219 2.66 -29.50 9.65
CA GLU A 219 4.10 -29.78 9.58
C GLU A 219 4.38 -31.15 8.92
N GLU A 220 3.60 -32.18 9.24
CA GLU A 220 3.70 -33.49 8.58
C GLU A 220 3.42 -33.38 7.07
N ALA A 221 2.38 -32.65 6.69
CA ALA A 221 2.04 -32.39 5.28
C ALA A 221 3.13 -31.59 4.56
N ASP A 222 3.67 -30.57 5.23
CA ASP A 222 4.71 -29.70 4.69
C ASP A 222 6.03 -30.46 4.47
N LYS A 223 6.46 -31.24 5.47
CA LYS A 223 7.62 -32.12 5.37
C LYS A 223 7.47 -33.10 4.21
N PHE A 224 6.29 -33.68 4.02
CA PHE A 224 6.02 -34.54 2.87
C PHE A 224 6.17 -33.80 1.54
N PHE A 225 5.57 -32.61 1.38
CA PHE A 225 5.70 -31.83 0.15
C PHE A 225 7.16 -31.52 -0.17
N TRP A 226 7.93 -31.10 0.83
CA TRP A 226 9.36 -30.87 0.68
C TRP A 226 10.11 -32.13 0.20
N LEU A 227 9.94 -33.25 0.91
CA LEU A 227 10.59 -34.51 0.56
C LEU A 227 10.16 -35.02 -0.82
N ALA A 228 8.92 -34.76 -1.24
CA ALA A 228 8.40 -35.10 -2.57
C ALA A 228 8.89 -34.15 -3.68
N GLY A 229 9.72 -33.15 -3.37
CA GLY A 229 10.32 -32.24 -4.34
C GLY A 229 9.51 -30.99 -4.64
N PHE A 230 8.59 -30.59 -3.75
CA PHE A 230 7.88 -29.31 -3.83
C PHE A 230 8.59 -28.23 -2.99
N SER A 231 8.38 -26.97 -3.37
CA SER A 231 8.67 -25.78 -2.56
C SER A 231 7.38 -24.97 -2.39
N HIS A 232 7.30 -24.10 -1.39
CA HIS A 232 6.22 -23.11 -1.32
C HIS A 232 6.46 -21.96 -2.30
N SER A 233 5.38 -21.33 -2.72
CA SER A 233 5.43 -20.02 -3.37
C SER A 233 5.90 -18.96 -2.37
N SER A 234 6.30 -17.78 -2.86
CA SER A 234 6.88 -16.71 -2.03
C SER A 234 5.94 -16.10 -0.97
N SER A 235 4.70 -16.60 -0.81
CA SER A 235 3.71 -16.09 0.16
C SER A 235 2.68 -17.17 0.55
N PRO A 236 3.09 -18.27 1.22
CA PRO A 236 2.14 -19.28 1.68
C PRO A 236 1.24 -18.67 2.75
N ALA A 237 -0.08 -18.79 2.58
CA ALA A 237 -1.03 -18.13 3.45
C ALA A 237 -1.73 -19.14 4.37
N ALA A 238 -1.73 -18.91 5.68
CA ALA A 238 -2.42 -19.79 6.64
C ALA A 238 -3.91 -20.02 6.30
N ARG A 239 -4.55 -19.05 5.63
CA ARG A 239 -5.94 -19.16 5.13
C ARG A 239 -6.14 -20.26 4.08
N ASN A 240 -5.08 -20.71 3.43
CA ASN A 240 -5.10 -21.77 2.41
C ASN A 240 -4.97 -23.17 3.03
N TRP A 241 -4.90 -23.27 4.36
CA TRP A 241 -5.01 -24.52 5.11
C TRP A 241 -6.36 -24.56 5.84
N LYS A 242 -7.07 -25.68 5.73
CA LYS A 242 -8.36 -25.93 6.36
C LYS A 242 -8.36 -27.28 7.06
N SER A 243 -8.58 -27.30 8.37
CA SER A 243 -8.54 -28.55 9.15
C SER A 243 -7.25 -29.36 8.91
N GLY A 244 -6.11 -28.68 8.76
CA GLY A 244 -4.81 -29.31 8.49
C GLY A 244 -4.56 -29.72 7.02
N VAL A 245 -5.47 -29.40 6.09
CA VAL A 245 -5.35 -29.76 4.66
C VAL A 245 -5.10 -28.53 3.81
N LEU A 246 -4.09 -28.58 2.93
CA LEU A 246 -3.83 -27.52 1.95
C LEU A 246 -4.93 -27.51 0.88
N VAL A 247 -5.70 -26.42 0.81
CA VAL A 247 -6.82 -26.22 -0.11
C VAL A 247 -6.49 -25.35 -1.32
N ASP A 248 -5.29 -24.80 -1.42
CA ASP A 248 -4.82 -24.12 -2.62
C ASP A 248 -3.53 -24.79 -3.12
N LEU A 249 -3.61 -25.50 -4.25
CA LEU A 249 -2.43 -26.23 -4.75
C LEU A 249 -1.48 -25.34 -5.54
N SER A 250 -1.82 -24.08 -5.79
CA SER A 250 -0.93 -23.11 -6.42
C SER A 250 0.07 -22.49 -5.42
N ASP A 251 -0.16 -22.70 -4.12
CA ASP A 251 0.76 -22.34 -3.03
C ASP A 251 2.03 -23.20 -3.02
N ILE A 252 2.01 -24.38 -3.64
CA ILE A 252 3.19 -25.24 -3.81
C ILE A 252 3.66 -25.25 -5.27
N VAL A 253 4.95 -25.47 -5.49
CA VAL A 253 5.58 -25.55 -6.80
C VAL A 253 6.45 -26.79 -6.85
N HIS A 254 6.17 -27.72 -7.76
CA HIS A 254 7.02 -28.91 -7.94
C HIS A 254 8.38 -28.55 -8.55
N ALA A 255 9.41 -29.37 -8.36
CA ALA A 255 10.79 -29.11 -8.83
C ALA A 255 10.92 -28.87 -10.34
N GLY A 256 10.02 -29.39 -11.16
CA GLY A 256 9.97 -29.13 -12.61
C GLY A 256 9.21 -27.85 -12.98
N GLY A 257 8.53 -27.22 -12.03
CA GLY A 257 7.62 -26.10 -12.23
C GLY A 257 8.32 -24.74 -12.29
N TYR A 258 7.66 -23.78 -12.93
CA TYR A 258 8.11 -22.39 -12.95
C TYR A 258 7.94 -21.72 -11.58
N GLY A 259 8.99 -21.07 -11.10
CA GLY A 259 9.00 -20.36 -9.81
C GLY A 259 9.42 -21.20 -8.61
N TRP A 260 9.95 -22.41 -8.81
CA TRP A 260 10.55 -23.22 -7.73
C TRP A 260 11.80 -22.51 -7.17
N GLN A 261 11.91 -22.39 -5.84
CA GLN A 261 13.04 -21.73 -5.16
C GLN A 261 13.56 -22.56 -3.99
N TYR A 262 14.88 -22.51 -3.76
CA TYR A 262 15.50 -23.19 -2.63
C TYR A 262 15.29 -22.47 -1.29
N GLN A 263 15.19 -21.13 -1.27
CA GLN A 263 15.12 -20.35 -0.04
C GLN A 263 13.77 -20.49 0.71
N ASP A 264 12.72 -20.95 0.04
CA ASP A 264 11.36 -21.10 0.59
C ASP A 264 11.10 -22.50 1.18
N ILE A 265 12.16 -23.27 1.45
CA ILE A 265 12.11 -24.70 1.76
C ILE A 265 12.20 -25.02 3.27
N THR A 266 12.63 -24.07 4.11
CA THR A 266 12.85 -24.32 5.55
C THR A 266 11.98 -23.45 6.46
N ALA A 267 10.81 -23.03 6.01
CA ALA A 267 9.88 -22.27 6.84
C ALA A 267 9.24 -23.19 7.91
N THR A 268 9.92 -23.37 9.06
CA THR A 268 9.31 -24.01 10.23
C THR A 268 7.98 -23.33 10.59
N GLU A 269 7.03 -24.08 11.15
CA GLU A 269 5.69 -23.66 11.58
C GLU A 269 5.64 -22.24 12.17
N THR A 270 6.65 -21.87 12.96
CA THR A 270 6.82 -20.54 13.54
C THR A 270 6.85 -19.42 12.51
N GLU A 271 7.42 -19.59 11.32
CA GLU A 271 7.47 -18.57 10.28
C GLU A 271 6.17 -18.48 9.47
N ILE A 272 5.51 -19.59 9.15
CA ILE A 272 4.25 -19.59 8.40
C ILE A 272 3.11 -18.97 9.24
N LEU A 273 3.04 -19.31 10.53
CA LEU A 273 2.07 -18.72 11.46
C LEU A 273 2.47 -17.31 11.94
N LYS A 274 3.76 -16.99 12.13
CA LYS A 274 4.18 -15.61 12.48
C LYS A 274 3.96 -14.63 11.34
N ARG A 275 4.27 -15.00 10.09
CA ARG A 275 4.07 -14.14 8.90
C ARG A 275 2.58 -13.78 8.68
N SER A 276 1.66 -14.59 9.20
CA SER A 276 0.20 -14.35 9.11
C SER A 276 -0.42 -13.67 10.33
N SER A 277 0.26 -13.67 11.49
CA SER A 277 -0.22 -12.99 12.73
C SER A 277 -0.02 -11.46 12.74
N THR A 278 0.74 -10.90 11.81
CA THR A 278 0.93 -9.44 11.65
C THR A 278 -0.21 -8.74 10.89
N GLU A 279 -1.25 -9.46 10.42
CA GLU A 279 -2.37 -8.87 9.66
C GLU A 279 -3.77 -9.00 10.31
N ALA A 280 -3.90 -9.48 11.56
CA ALA A 280 -5.20 -9.56 12.24
C ALA A 280 -5.14 -8.89 13.62
N PRO A 281 -5.82 -7.75 13.81
CA PRO A 281 -7.17 -7.87 14.37
C PRO A 281 -8.14 -6.78 13.89
N TYR A 282 -9.00 -7.10 12.92
CA TYR A 282 -10.32 -6.46 12.81
C TYR A 282 -11.33 -7.47 12.24
N LEU A 283 -12.43 -7.68 12.98
CA LEU A 283 -13.69 -8.38 12.61
C LEU A 283 -13.60 -9.93 12.71
N PHE A 284 -14.38 -10.71 13.49
CA PHE A 284 -15.77 -10.61 13.95
C PHE A 284 -16.02 -11.40 15.29
N ARG A 285 -16.95 -10.92 16.14
CA ARG A 285 -17.42 -11.57 17.38
C ARG A 285 -18.80 -12.20 17.13
N ALA A 286 -18.91 -13.53 17.13
CA ALA A 286 -20.19 -14.24 17.06
C ALA A 286 -20.57 -14.83 18.44
N ARG A 287 -21.79 -14.53 18.87
CA ARG A 287 -22.42 -14.95 20.14
C ARG A 287 -22.69 -16.46 20.13
N SER A 288 -22.40 -17.15 21.24
CA SER A 288 -22.98 -18.45 21.58
C SER A 288 -23.42 -18.50 23.05
N LYS A 289 -24.58 -19.12 23.30
CA LYS A 289 -25.36 -19.16 24.56
C LYS A 289 -24.88 -20.28 25.51
N LYS A 290 -25.10 -20.06 26.81
CA LYS A 290 -24.77 -20.88 28.00
C LYS A 290 -25.56 -22.20 28.16
N SER A 291 -24.98 -23.19 28.88
CA SER A 291 -25.61 -24.09 29.90
C SER A 291 -24.55 -25.01 30.61
N PRO A 292 -24.82 -25.77 31.73
CA PRO A 292 -24.09 -25.59 33.01
C PRO A 292 -23.52 -26.85 33.75
N HIS A 293 -22.45 -26.66 34.56
CA HIS A 293 -22.04 -27.30 35.87
C HIS A 293 -21.94 -28.85 36.04
N PRO A 294 -21.25 -29.45 37.07
CA PRO A 294 -20.86 -28.92 38.41
C PRO A 294 -19.48 -29.30 39.06
N LYS A 295 -19.05 -28.39 39.96
CA LYS A 295 -18.26 -28.42 41.24
C LYS A 295 -17.53 -29.69 41.77
N ARG A 296 -16.33 -29.47 42.36
CA ARG A 296 -15.89 -30.09 43.65
C ARG A 296 -14.82 -29.26 44.42
N LYS A 297 -14.90 -29.32 45.77
CA LYS A 297 -14.22 -28.52 46.81
C LYS A 297 -12.95 -29.16 47.42
N ARG A 298 -12.13 -28.31 48.09
CA ARG A 298 -11.20 -28.46 49.27
C ARG A 298 -9.73 -28.16 48.93
N GLY A 299 -8.91 -27.44 49.71
CA GLY A 299 -9.03 -26.78 51.03
C GLY A 299 -7.74 -25.97 51.39
N GLN A 300 -7.88 -25.06 52.37
CA GLN A 300 -6.96 -24.43 53.36
C GLN A 300 -5.45 -24.81 53.38
N ASP A 301 -4.46 -24.04 53.86
CA ASP A 301 -4.37 -22.79 54.66
C ASP A 301 -2.88 -22.28 54.70
N GLN A 302 -2.68 -21.07 55.28
CA GLN A 302 -1.43 -20.45 55.80
C GLN A 302 -0.40 -19.81 54.83
N GLN A 303 -0.18 -18.48 54.93
CA GLN A 303 0.83 -17.86 55.82
C GLN A 303 0.91 -16.33 55.58
N VAL A 304 0.74 -15.55 56.65
CA VAL A 304 0.84 -14.07 56.72
C VAL A 304 2.13 -13.73 57.48
N GLN A 305 3.07 -13.03 56.84
CA GLN A 305 4.03 -12.08 57.44
C GLN A 305 4.95 -11.56 56.32
N GLY A 306 4.80 -10.31 55.91
CA GLY A 306 5.62 -9.70 54.84
C GLY A 306 5.11 -8.36 54.29
N ILE A 307 4.08 -7.76 54.90
CA ILE A 307 3.34 -6.61 54.33
C ILE A 307 3.93 -5.24 54.77
N SER A 308 4.77 -5.15 55.82
CA SER A 308 5.16 -3.83 56.37
C SER A 308 6.31 -3.11 55.66
N LEU A 309 7.14 -3.79 54.85
CA LEU A 309 8.35 -3.18 54.27
C LEU A 309 8.08 -2.46 52.93
N LEU A 310 7.19 -3.00 52.08
CA LEU A 310 6.88 -2.45 50.75
C LEU A 310 5.94 -1.23 50.80
N SER A 311 5.02 -1.20 51.78
CA SER A 311 4.16 -0.04 52.05
C SER A 311 4.98 1.21 52.41
N SER A 312 6.08 1.01 53.15
CA SER A 312 6.96 2.08 53.62
C SER A 312 7.79 2.71 52.49
N ILE A 313 8.22 1.90 51.52
CA ILE A 313 9.01 2.35 50.35
C ILE A 313 8.13 3.12 49.35
N ALA A 314 6.91 2.64 49.09
CA ALA A 314 5.96 3.32 48.21
C ALA A 314 5.51 4.68 48.81
N ALA A 315 5.30 4.75 50.12
CA ALA A 315 4.96 5.99 50.81
C ALA A 315 6.11 7.01 50.87
N ALA A 316 7.37 6.57 50.76
CA ALA A 316 8.54 7.45 50.67
C ALA A 316 8.73 8.02 49.26
N LEU A 317 8.52 7.19 48.23
CA LEU A 317 8.59 7.58 46.81
C LEU A 317 7.50 8.58 46.40
N VAL A 318 6.30 8.49 46.96
CA VAL A 318 5.21 9.44 46.67
C VAL A 318 5.44 10.79 47.36
N ARG A 319 6.10 10.81 48.52
CA ARG A 319 6.43 12.06 49.23
C ARG A 319 7.55 12.88 48.58
N SER A 320 8.36 12.28 47.70
CA SER A 320 9.42 12.98 46.96
C SER A 320 8.97 13.66 45.66
N TYR A 321 7.70 13.54 45.26
CA TYR A 321 7.15 14.23 44.09
C TYR A 321 6.23 15.39 44.48
N SER A 322 6.22 16.46 43.68
CA SER A 322 5.23 17.53 43.86
C SER A 322 3.81 17.00 43.56
N PRO A 323 2.76 17.51 44.24
CA PRO A 323 1.38 17.05 44.06
C PRO A 323 0.90 17.06 42.61
N CYS A 324 1.36 18.03 41.81
CA CYS A 324 1.03 18.14 40.39
C CYS A 324 1.61 16.98 39.56
N ASN A 325 2.83 16.55 39.87
CA ASN A 325 3.50 15.47 39.14
C ASN A 325 2.92 14.09 39.51
N ALA A 326 2.55 13.90 40.77
CA ALA A 326 1.87 12.68 41.21
C ALA A 326 0.47 12.54 40.60
N LYS A 327 -0.30 13.63 40.49
CA LYS A 327 -1.60 13.64 39.77
C LYS A 327 -1.45 13.36 38.28
N LYS A 328 -0.37 13.84 37.65
CA LYS A 328 -0.09 13.61 36.22
C LYS A 328 0.27 12.14 35.93
N LEU A 329 0.93 11.47 36.87
CA LEU A 329 1.39 10.09 36.70
C LEU A 329 0.31 9.05 37.04
N PHE A 330 -0.52 9.32 38.05
CA PHE A 330 -1.50 8.34 38.58
C PHE A 330 -2.96 8.68 38.22
N GLY A 331 -3.20 9.81 37.57
CA GLY A 331 -4.54 10.36 37.39
C GLY A 331 -5.12 10.88 38.70
N GLU A 332 -6.14 11.73 38.61
CA GLU A 332 -6.68 12.41 39.80
C GLU A 332 -7.34 11.44 40.79
N GLU A 333 -7.99 10.38 40.31
CA GLU A 333 -8.55 9.31 41.14
C GLU A 333 -7.47 8.42 41.78
N GLY A 334 -6.36 8.16 41.10
CA GLY A 334 -5.25 7.35 41.62
C GLY A 334 -4.45 8.10 42.69
N TYR A 335 -4.28 9.42 42.54
CA TYR A 335 -3.67 10.27 43.57
C TYR A 335 -4.55 10.35 44.83
N ASN A 336 -5.87 10.48 44.66
CA ASN A 336 -6.81 10.53 45.77
C ASN A 336 -6.95 9.17 46.49
N GLY A 337 -6.81 8.05 45.78
CA GLY A 337 -6.84 6.69 46.36
C GLY A 337 -5.60 6.30 47.17
N LEU A 338 -4.50 7.05 47.06
CA LEU A 338 -3.28 6.87 47.87
C LEU A 338 -3.35 7.60 49.22
N ASN A 339 -4.36 8.47 49.42
CA ASN A 339 -4.61 9.13 50.68
C ASN A 339 -5.58 8.25 51.49
N ILE A 340 -5.04 7.40 52.37
CA ILE A 340 -5.81 6.43 53.13
C ILE A 340 -6.64 7.16 54.20
N GLN A 341 -7.85 7.60 53.83
CA GLN A 341 -8.99 7.69 54.73
C GLN A 341 -10.18 7.00 54.07
N GLU A 342 -10.75 6.07 54.82
CA GLU A 342 -11.68 5.02 54.43
C GLU A 342 -12.85 5.50 53.54
N ARG A 343 -12.92 5.04 52.29
CA ARG A 343 -14.15 5.04 51.49
C ARG A 343 -14.31 3.76 50.65
N PRO A 344 -15.55 3.32 50.36
CA PRO A 344 -15.87 1.95 49.91
C PRO A 344 -15.69 1.72 48.40
N GLY A 345 -14.65 2.30 47.78
CA GLY A 345 -14.29 2.11 46.37
C GLY A 345 -12.92 1.45 46.16
N SER A 346 -12.20 1.11 47.23
CA SER A 346 -10.78 0.72 47.21
C SER A 346 -10.47 -0.70 46.73
N VAL A 347 -11.48 -1.54 46.46
CA VAL A 347 -11.31 -2.96 46.15
C VAL A 347 -10.49 -3.19 44.87
N SER A 348 -10.60 -2.30 43.87
CA SER A 348 -9.88 -2.40 42.58
C SER A 348 -8.36 -2.22 42.71
N VAL A 349 -7.92 -1.36 43.64
CA VAL A 349 -6.49 -1.07 43.87
C VAL A 349 -5.88 -2.14 44.77
N SER A 350 -6.60 -2.61 45.79
CA SER A 350 -6.17 -3.72 46.64
C SER A 350 -5.95 -5.01 45.85
N VAL A 351 -6.81 -5.31 44.87
CA VAL A 351 -6.66 -6.49 43.99
C VAL A 351 -5.43 -6.36 43.07
N LYS A 352 -5.15 -5.16 42.53
CA LYS A 352 -3.96 -4.92 41.70
C LYS A 352 -2.65 -5.09 42.48
N ILE A 353 -2.60 -4.61 43.72
CA ILE A 353 -1.43 -4.75 44.60
C ILE A 353 -1.23 -6.20 45.05
N LEU A 354 -2.33 -6.91 45.41
CA LEU A 354 -2.30 -8.34 45.77
C LEU A 354 -1.80 -9.23 44.62
N LEU A 355 -2.20 -8.91 43.38
CA LEU A 355 -1.77 -9.65 42.17
C LEU A 355 -0.30 -9.39 41.82
N LEU A 356 0.20 -8.17 42.03
CA LEU A 356 1.61 -7.81 41.83
C LEU A 356 2.54 -8.46 42.88
N ASP A 357 2.14 -8.52 44.16
CA ASP A 357 2.94 -9.17 45.22
C ASP A 357 2.97 -10.71 45.12
N ARG A 358 1.90 -11.35 44.61
CA ARG A 358 1.89 -12.80 44.40
C ARG A 358 2.65 -13.23 43.14
N ALA A 359 2.67 -12.39 42.10
CA ALA A 359 3.42 -12.64 40.86
C ALA A 359 4.94 -12.73 41.11
N THR A 360 5.46 -11.97 42.07
CA THR A 360 6.89 -11.97 42.42
C THR A 360 7.29 -13.15 43.32
N LYS A 361 6.33 -13.82 43.98
CA LYS A 361 6.62 -14.85 45.00
C LYS A 361 6.47 -16.31 44.56
N LYS A 362 5.90 -16.63 43.39
CA LYS A 362 5.70 -18.03 42.97
C LYS A 362 6.12 -18.31 41.53
N LYS A 363 7.35 -18.78 41.34
CA LYS A 363 7.77 -19.48 40.12
C LYS A 363 7.24 -20.93 40.18
N HIS A 364 6.58 -21.39 39.11
CA HIS A 364 6.21 -22.79 38.83
C HIS A 364 4.96 -23.41 39.51
N LYS A 365 3.85 -22.68 39.73
CA LYS A 365 2.54 -23.30 40.04
C LYS A 365 1.43 -22.80 39.11
N SER A 366 0.40 -23.62 38.85
CA SER A 366 -0.75 -23.28 38.01
C SER A 366 -1.47 -22.03 38.53
N VAL A 367 -1.90 -21.18 37.58
CA VAL A 367 -2.59 -19.89 37.79
C VAL A 367 -4.09 -20.09 38.05
N ASP A 368 -4.63 -21.27 37.76
CA ASP A 368 -6.06 -21.57 37.81
C ASP A 368 -6.73 -21.33 39.18
N PRO A 369 -6.10 -21.66 40.33
CA PRO A 369 -6.73 -21.42 41.65
C PRO A 369 -6.93 -19.92 41.95
N ILE A 370 -6.11 -19.04 41.37
CA ILE A 370 -6.17 -17.59 41.58
C ILE A 370 -7.30 -16.98 40.75
N VAL A 371 -7.46 -17.48 39.52
CA VAL A 371 -8.57 -17.09 38.64
C VAL A 371 -9.89 -17.50 39.28
N GLU A 372 -9.97 -18.72 39.81
CA GLU A 372 -11.17 -19.26 40.46
C GLU A 372 -11.53 -18.49 41.76
N GLU A 373 -10.53 -18.05 42.54
CA GLU A 373 -10.74 -17.22 43.74
C GLU A 373 -11.29 -15.82 43.38
N ILE A 374 -10.78 -15.20 42.30
CA ILE A 374 -11.21 -13.87 41.83
C ILE A 374 -12.60 -13.93 41.19
N GLU A 375 -12.89 -14.97 40.41
CA GLU A 375 -14.21 -15.18 39.82
C GLU A 375 -15.28 -15.45 40.89
N ASN A 376 -14.92 -16.11 41.99
CA ASN A 376 -15.82 -16.31 43.13
C ASN A 376 -16.02 -15.05 43.98
N ALA A 377 -15.01 -14.18 44.09
CA ALA A 377 -15.09 -12.93 44.86
C ALA A 377 -15.81 -11.80 44.09
N LEU A 378 -15.78 -11.82 42.75
CA LEU A 378 -16.31 -10.76 41.90
C LEU A 378 -17.29 -11.35 40.87
N LEU A 379 -18.57 -11.45 41.26
CA LEU A 379 -19.65 -12.11 40.50
C LEU A 379 -19.96 -11.51 39.09
N LEU A 380 -19.22 -10.51 38.61
CA LEU A 380 -19.54 -9.77 37.37
C LEU A 380 -18.34 -9.46 36.45
N VAL A 381 -17.16 -10.06 36.65
CA VAL A 381 -16.01 -9.79 35.77
C VAL A 381 -15.98 -10.73 34.57
N ILE A 382 -16.45 -10.23 33.41
CA ILE A 382 -16.24 -10.87 32.11
C ILE A 382 -14.74 -10.85 31.79
N ASP A 383 -14.20 -12.00 31.35
CA ASP A 383 -12.79 -12.23 31.01
C ASP A 383 -11.80 -12.07 32.17
N ALA A 384 -12.21 -12.42 33.40
CA ALA A 384 -11.33 -12.40 34.58
C ALA A 384 -10.02 -13.17 34.34
N ARG A 385 -10.10 -14.36 33.75
CA ARG A 385 -8.92 -15.16 33.37
C ARG A 385 -7.97 -14.40 32.44
N ALA A 386 -8.45 -13.85 31.33
CA ALA A 386 -7.60 -13.13 30.37
C ALA A 386 -6.94 -11.89 31.00
N LYS A 387 -7.68 -11.18 31.87
CA LYS A 387 -7.15 -10.03 32.61
C LYS A 387 -6.09 -10.44 33.63
N VAL A 388 -6.31 -11.52 34.39
CA VAL A 388 -5.31 -12.04 35.33
C VAL A 388 -4.03 -12.46 34.62
N TYR A 389 -4.14 -13.18 33.50
CA TYR A 389 -2.98 -13.52 32.67
C TYR A 389 -2.27 -12.29 32.09
N HIS A 390 -3.03 -11.28 31.66
CA HIS A 390 -2.47 -10.02 31.19
C HIS A 390 -1.70 -9.28 32.29
N TYR A 391 -2.25 -9.19 33.50
CA TYR A 391 -1.58 -8.52 34.63
C TYR A 391 -0.38 -9.30 35.17
N LEU A 392 -0.41 -10.64 35.18
CA LEU A 392 0.75 -11.46 35.54
C LEU A 392 1.88 -11.32 34.49
N ARG A 393 1.54 -11.21 33.21
CA ARG A 393 2.51 -10.97 32.12
C ARG A 393 3.13 -9.58 32.21
N ILE A 394 2.36 -8.57 32.61
CA ILE A 394 2.87 -7.23 32.90
C ILE A 394 3.79 -7.29 34.14
N GLY A 395 3.36 -7.94 35.22
CA GLY A 395 4.17 -8.09 36.45
C GLY A 395 5.51 -8.81 36.21
N ALA A 396 5.53 -9.85 35.38
CA ALA A 396 6.76 -10.55 35.01
C ALA A 396 7.72 -9.65 34.22
N LYS A 397 7.21 -8.83 33.29
CA LYS A 397 8.04 -7.83 32.57
C LYS A 397 8.59 -6.76 33.51
N TRP A 398 7.79 -6.31 34.47
CA TRP A 398 8.24 -5.35 35.49
C TRP A 398 9.27 -5.94 36.46
N ALA A 399 9.15 -7.23 36.83
CA ALA A 399 10.15 -7.91 37.63
C ALA A 399 11.51 -7.99 36.90
N THR A 400 11.51 -8.27 35.60
CA THR A 400 12.73 -8.26 34.77
C THR A 400 13.34 -6.85 34.68
N VAL A 401 12.51 -5.81 34.55
CA VAL A 401 12.97 -4.41 34.57
C VAL A 401 13.55 -4.05 35.95
N LEU A 402 12.93 -4.48 37.05
CA LEU A 402 13.41 -4.20 38.41
C LEU A 402 14.67 -4.98 38.80
N GLU A 403 14.84 -6.22 38.32
CA GLU A 403 16.10 -6.97 38.42
C GLU A 403 17.22 -6.28 37.61
N THR A 404 16.89 -5.78 36.42
CA THR A 404 17.82 -5.00 35.59
C THR A 404 18.21 -3.69 36.27
N PHE A 405 17.26 -2.99 36.88
CA PHE A 405 17.51 -1.76 37.64
C PHE A 405 18.29 -2.01 38.94
N SER A 406 18.04 -3.11 39.65
CA SER A 406 18.81 -3.48 40.85
C SER A 406 20.26 -3.85 40.51
N SER A 407 20.49 -4.46 39.33
CA SER A 407 21.83 -4.69 38.79
C SER A 407 22.57 -3.38 38.45
N ILE A 408 21.85 -2.31 38.14
CA ILE A 408 22.42 -1.00 37.76
C ILE A 408 22.70 -0.16 39.01
N LEU A 409 21.88 -0.25 40.05
CA LEU A 409 22.01 0.50 41.31
C LEU A 409 23.20 0.06 42.18
N ASN A 410 23.87 -1.05 41.86
CA ASN A 410 25.10 -1.50 42.52
C ASN A 410 26.38 -0.84 41.95
N ARG A 411 26.28 0.21 41.12
CA ARG A 411 27.43 0.94 40.55
C ARG A 411 27.65 2.30 41.21
N THR A 412 28.85 2.85 41.09
CA THR A 412 29.35 3.98 41.90
C THR A 412 28.61 5.31 41.64
N PRO A 413 28.60 6.23 42.63
CA PRO A 413 27.74 7.44 42.63
C PRO A 413 27.97 8.44 41.47
N GLN A 414 29.16 8.44 40.84
CA GLN A 414 29.49 9.38 39.76
C GLN A 414 28.79 9.06 38.44
N GLN A 415 28.25 7.85 38.25
CA GLN A 415 27.46 7.47 37.07
C GLN A 415 25.96 7.75 37.22
N LEU A 416 25.48 8.06 38.44
CA LEU A 416 24.08 8.41 38.72
C LEU A 416 23.73 9.85 38.31
N THR A 417 24.70 10.77 38.33
CA THR A 417 24.49 12.17 37.96
C THR A 417 24.17 12.34 36.47
N GLY A 418 24.68 11.45 35.60
CA GLY A 418 24.35 11.45 34.17
C GLY A 418 22.92 11.00 33.86
N ILE A 419 22.32 10.18 34.72
CA ILE A 419 20.96 9.64 34.54
C ILE A 419 19.89 10.62 35.05
N LEU A 420 20.20 11.42 36.07
CA LEU A 420 19.29 12.48 36.55
C LEU A 420 19.11 13.62 35.53
N CYS A 421 20.01 13.78 34.56
CA CYS A 421 19.84 14.69 33.43
C CYS A 421 18.92 14.15 32.32
N LEU A 422 18.66 12.84 32.27
CA LEU A 422 17.78 12.19 31.27
C LEU A 422 16.29 12.22 31.65
N LEU A 423 15.95 12.52 32.90
CA LEU A 423 14.58 12.69 33.37
C LEU A 423 14.28 14.19 33.51
N GLY A 424 13.91 14.78 32.38
CA GLY A 424 13.90 16.22 32.13
C GLY A 424 13.37 17.13 33.24
N SER A 425 14.09 18.23 33.45
CA SER A 425 13.56 19.41 34.14
C SER A 425 12.64 20.21 33.21
N PRO A 426 11.50 20.73 33.70
CA PRO A 426 10.56 21.49 32.89
C PRO A 426 11.02 22.94 32.72
N SER A 427 11.06 23.41 31.49
CA SER A 427 11.23 24.82 31.13
C SER A 427 9.95 25.61 31.43
N THR A 428 10.07 26.73 32.14
CA THR A 428 9.09 27.83 32.14
C THR A 428 9.70 29.09 31.54
N PRO A 429 8.89 30.01 30.99
CA PRO A 429 9.32 30.92 29.93
C PRO A 429 9.81 32.29 30.42
N GLY A 430 10.75 32.85 29.66
CA GLY A 430 10.96 34.29 29.48
C GLY A 430 11.70 35.02 30.60
N ILE A 431 12.92 35.49 30.29
CA ILE A 431 13.40 36.86 30.58
C ILE A 431 14.63 37.11 29.69
N SER A 432 14.59 38.25 29.00
CA SER A 432 15.68 38.91 28.28
C SER A 432 16.99 38.90 29.07
N SER A 433 18.10 38.50 28.45
CA SER A 433 19.43 38.83 28.95
C SER A 433 20.44 38.97 27.81
N THR A 434 21.02 40.16 27.79
CA THR A 434 22.00 40.72 26.89
C THR A 434 23.28 39.89 26.81
N CYS A 435 23.68 39.54 25.60
CA CYS A 435 24.95 38.88 25.31
C CYS A 435 26.12 39.86 25.54
N ARG A 436 26.94 39.60 26.57
CA ARG A 436 28.27 40.23 26.69
C ARG A 436 29.32 39.28 26.13
N SER A 437 30.00 39.80 25.11
CA SER A 437 31.23 39.31 24.50
C SER A 437 32.28 38.92 25.54
N LEU A 438 32.82 37.71 25.40
CA LEU A 438 34.17 37.35 25.81
C LEU A 438 34.88 36.75 24.59
N HIS A 439 35.58 37.61 23.85
CA HIS A 439 36.63 37.18 22.94
C HIS A 439 37.80 36.61 23.73
N THR A 440 38.28 35.44 23.31
CA THR A 440 39.69 35.03 23.09
C THR A 440 39.90 33.58 23.51
N ALA A 441 39.55 32.65 22.62
CA ALA A 441 40.15 31.33 22.50
C ALA A 441 40.11 30.97 21.02
N ALA A 442 41.23 30.53 20.45
CA ALA A 442 41.32 30.07 19.07
C ALA A 442 40.22 29.03 18.80
N GLN A 443 39.38 29.28 17.80
CA GLN A 443 38.25 28.43 17.45
C GLN A 443 38.76 27.05 17.00
N ALA A 444 38.82 26.09 17.92
CA ALA A 444 38.78 24.69 17.54
C ALA A 444 37.44 24.45 16.84
N GLY A 445 37.47 24.07 15.57
CA GLY A 445 36.26 23.76 14.80
C GLY A 445 35.43 22.64 15.43
N PRO A 446 34.21 22.40 14.95
CA PRO A 446 33.34 21.36 15.48
C PRO A 446 34.07 20.00 15.52
N PRO A 447 33.92 19.19 16.60
CA PRO A 447 34.66 17.93 16.76
C PRO A 447 34.49 16.93 15.61
N TRP A 448 33.32 16.94 14.97
CA TRP A 448 33.01 16.09 13.81
C TRP A 448 33.79 16.50 12.56
N LYS A 449 34.14 17.78 12.42
CA LYS A 449 34.73 18.35 11.19
C LYS A 449 36.14 17.82 10.97
N GLY A 450 37.02 17.97 11.95
CA GLY A 450 38.42 17.54 11.85
C GLY A 450 38.57 16.03 11.68
N SER A 451 37.79 15.24 12.43
CA SER A 451 37.82 13.77 12.36
C SER A 451 37.26 13.25 11.03
N SER A 452 36.28 13.93 10.44
CA SER A 452 35.73 13.54 9.12
C SER A 452 36.69 13.87 7.97
N ILE A 453 37.37 15.02 8.02
CA ILE A 453 38.40 15.39 7.03
C ILE A 453 39.59 14.41 7.09
N ALA A 454 39.98 13.98 8.30
CA ALA A 454 41.01 12.97 8.48
C ALA A 454 40.58 11.62 7.85
N ALA A 455 39.37 11.15 8.11
CA ALA A 455 38.85 9.91 7.53
C ALA A 455 38.81 9.94 5.98
N VAL A 456 38.48 11.08 5.39
CA VAL A 456 38.52 11.28 3.93
C VAL A 456 39.97 11.25 3.42
N SER A 457 40.88 11.98 4.07
CA SER A 457 42.29 12.04 3.67
C SER A 457 42.97 10.67 3.73
N GLU A 458 42.67 9.87 4.78
CA GLU A 458 43.18 8.51 4.95
C GLU A 458 42.61 7.50 3.93
N SER A 459 41.51 7.84 3.26
CA SER A 459 40.91 7.01 2.20
C SER A 459 41.66 7.11 0.87
N PHE A 460 42.54 8.12 0.72
CA PHE A 460 43.32 8.42 -0.50
C PHE A 460 44.82 8.62 -0.22
N PRO A 461 45.55 7.59 0.24
CA PRO A 461 46.99 7.70 0.46
C PRO A 461 47.72 7.80 -0.89
N GLY A 462 48.13 9.01 -1.29
CA GLY A 462 48.97 9.25 -2.47
C GLY A 462 48.59 10.44 -3.37
N SER A 463 47.49 11.16 -3.12
CA SER A 463 47.22 12.40 -3.86
C SER A 463 48.15 13.51 -3.35
N SER A 464 48.95 14.09 -4.24
CA SER A 464 49.94 15.14 -3.91
C SER A 464 49.30 16.49 -3.55
N SER A 465 48.00 16.64 -3.74
CA SER A 465 47.15 17.69 -3.18
C SER A 465 46.06 17.04 -2.32
N GLY A 466 46.03 17.34 -1.02
CA GLY A 466 44.89 16.97 -0.18
C GLY A 466 43.63 17.71 -0.64
N TYR A 467 42.46 17.11 -0.43
CA TYR A 467 41.19 17.78 -0.70
C TYR A 467 41.06 19.07 0.11
N SER A 468 40.39 20.08 -0.45
CA SER A 468 39.93 21.22 0.32
C SER A 468 38.99 20.76 1.42
N GLU A 469 38.84 21.60 2.43
CA GLU A 469 37.91 21.34 3.53
C GLU A 469 36.48 21.14 3.03
N ASP A 470 36.05 21.95 2.06
CA ASP A 470 34.72 21.89 1.46
C ASP A 470 34.52 20.59 0.66
N ALA A 471 35.50 20.19 -0.17
CA ALA A 471 35.45 18.93 -0.92
C ALA A 471 35.44 17.71 0.01
N SER A 472 36.24 17.73 1.09
CA SER A 472 36.26 16.65 2.09
C SER A 472 34.93 16.49 2.81
N ILE A 473 34.34 17.60 3.26
CA ILE A 473 33.04 17.60 3.95
C ILE A 473 31.93 17.16 3.00
N LEU A 474 31.94 17.66 1.75
CA LEU A 474 30.98 17.25 0.73
C LEU A 474 31.09 15.75 0.45
N LEU A 475 32.29 15.21 0.30
CA LEU A 475 32.50 13.80 0.00
C LEU A 475 32.03 12.88 1.14
N ALA A 476 32.30 13.26 2.40
CA ALA A 476 31.78 12.55 3.57
C ALA A 476 30.23 12.58 3.62
N PHE A 477 29.63 13.73 3.29
CA PHE A 477 28.18 13.88 3.22
C PHE A 477 27.55 13.06 2.07
N LEU A 478 28.15 13.09 0.87
CA LEU A 478 27.66 12.32 -0.28
C LEU A 478 27.72 10.81 -0.02
N SER A 479 28.72 10.35 0.75
CA SER A 479 28.91 8.94 1.09
C SER A 479 27.77 8.34 1.93
N VAL A 480 26.96 9.17 2.60
CA VAL A 480 25.77 8.70 3.37
C VAL A 480 24.45 8.86 2.61
N LEU A 481 24.49 9.28 1.34
CA LEU A 481 23.33 9.25 0.44
C LEU A 481 23.26 7.89 -0.29
N ALA A 482 22.20 7.67 -1.06
CA ALA A 482 22.10 6.52 -1.95
C ALA A 482 23.20 6.56 -3.04
N VAL A 483 24.32 5.88 -2.80
CA VAL A 483 25.54 5.93 -3.63
C VAL A 483 25.32 5.42 -5.06
N SER A 484 24.42 4.45 -5.24
CA SER A 484 24.06 3.89 -6.55
C SER A 484 23.15 4.80 -7.40
N GLU A 485 22.77 5.96 -6.87
CA GLU A 485 21.79 6.88 -7.49
C GLU A 485 22.45 8.21 -7.85
N LYS A 486 21.95 8.83 -8.93
CA LYS A 486 22.41 10.15 -9.39
C LYS A 486 22.04 11.23 -8.38
N VAL A 487 23.01 12.01 -7.93
CA VAL A 487 22.82 13.16 -7.03
C VAL A 487 22.65 14.44 -7.85
N PRO A 488 21.45 15.05 -7.91
CA PRO A 488 21.27 16.34 -8.55
C PRO A 488 21.72 17.47 -7.63
N LEU A 489 22.38 18.50 -8.19
CA LEU A 489 22.81 19.68 -7.43
C LEU A 489 21.64 20.38 -6.71
N ASP A 490 20.46 20.40 -7.36
CA ASP A 490 19.21 20.96 -6.86
C ASP A 490 18.72 20.30 -5.57
N LEU A 491 19.04 19.02 -5.32
CA LEU A 491 18.71 18.34 -4.07
C LEU A 491 19.43 19.00 -2.89
N LEU A 492 20.71 19.28 -3.07
CA LEU A 492 21.58 19.79 -2.01
C LEU A 492 21.30 21.26 -1.72
N SER A 493 21.23 22.07 -2.77
CA SER A 493 20.97 23.50 -2.64
C SER A 493 19.58 23.79 -2.08
N ARG A 494 18.53 23.07 -2.52
CA ARG A 494 17.18 23.23 -1.97
C ARG A 494 17.05 22.70 -0.56
N GLY A 495 17.71 21.60 -0.23
CA GLY A 495 17.70 21.06 1.14
C GLY A 495 18.33 22.01 2.17
N ALA A 496 19.30 22.81 1.73
CA ALA A 496 19.97 23.83 2.54
C ALA A 496 19.31 25.22 2.47
N ALA A 497 18.42 25.48 1.51
CA ALA A 497 17.74 26.76 1.39
C ALA A 497 16.70 26.98 2.50
N PRO A 498 16.33 28.25 2.77
CA PRO A 498 15.10 28.56 3.47
C PRO A 498 13.90 27.89 2.80
N ARG A 499 13.00 27.35 3.61
CA ARG A 499 11.88 26.53 3.15
C ARG A 499 10.55 27.14 3.56
N ARG A 500 9.59 27.17 2.63
CA ARG A 500 8.23 27.68 2.90
C ARG A 500 7.35 26.57 3.46
N ARG A 501 6.59 26.86 4.51
CA ARG A 501 5.68 25.91 5.17
C ARG A 501 4.42 26.60 5.70
N TRP A 502 3.42 25.80 6.06
CA TRP A 502 2.18 26.28 6.69
C TRP A 502 2.36 26.43 8.21
N ASN A 503 2.06 27.61 8.75
CA ASN A 503 2.01 27.83 10.19
C ASN A 503 0.62 27.49 10.79
N MET A 504 0.49 27.61 12.12
CA MET A 504 -0.77 27.37 12.85
C MET A 504 -1.87 28.39 12.55
N ARG A 505 -1.64 29.42 11.74
CA ARG A 505 -2.68 30.34 11.28
C ARG A 505 -3.14 30.05 9.85
N GLY A 506 -2.56 29.03 9.22
CA GLY A 506 -2.77 28.75 7.80
C GLY A 506 -2.03 29.72 6.88
N ASP A 507 -1.12 30.52 7.41
CA ASP A 507 -0.28 31.44 6.63
C ASP A 507 1.07 30.80 6.31
N ILE A 508 1.82 31.46 5.43
CA ILE A 508 3.13 31.00 4.96
C ILE A 508 4.20 31.46 5.96
N ASP A 509 5.01 30.52 6.42
CA ASP A 509 6.20 30.72 7.25
C ASP A 509 7.44 30.24 6.48
N GLU A 510 8.58 30.89 6.69
CA GLU A 510 9.83 30.55 6.03
C GLU A 510 10.88 30.20 7.07
N VAL A 511 11.44 28.98 6.97
CA VAL A 511 12.34 28.43 7.98
C VAL A 511 13.68 28.08 7.36
N ASP A 512 14.72 28.67 7.92
CA ASP A 512 16.12 28.41 7.58
C ASP A 512 16.53 26.96 7.92
N ALA A 513 17.42 26.37 7.13
CA ALA A 513 17.88 25.00 7.35
C ALA A 513 18.67 24.85 8.65
N VAL A 514 19.36 25.89 9.12
CA VAL A 514 20.06 25.90 10.41
C VAL A 514 19.06 25.79 11.57
N ALA A 515 17.91 26.46 11.48
CA ALA A 515 16.83 26.32 12.46
C ALA A 515 16.23 24.90 12.48
N ALA A 516 16.40 24.15 11.38
CA ALA A 516 16.03 22.75 11.27
C ALA A 516 17.12 21.76 11.74
N GLY A 517 18.24 22.27 12.28
CA GLY A 517 19.34 21.45 12.78
C GLY A 517 20.43 21.11 11.75
N LEU A 518 20.42 21.77 10.58
CA LEU A 518 21.54 21.67 9.63
C LEU A 518 22.76 22.40 10.22
N ALA A 519 23.92 21.75 10.22
CA ALA A 519 25.15 22.32 10.73
C ALA A 519 25.52 23.59 9.93
N PRO A 520 25.93 24.70 10.57
CA PRO A 520 26.23 25.96 9.89
C PRO A 520 27.27 25.82 8.77
N GLU A 521 28.25 24.95 8.93
CA GLU A 521 29.29 24.66 7.94
C GLU A 521 28.71 23.98 6.70
N LEU A 522 27.86 22.96 6.88
CA LEU A 522 27.15 22.30 5.78
C LEU A 522 26.16 23.26 5.13
N HIS A 523 25.40 24.03 5.91
CA HIS A 523 24.52 25.07 5.39
C HIS A 523 25.28 26.05 4.50
N GLY A 524 26.41 26.59 4.98
CA GLY A 524 27.22 27.54 4.23
C GLY A 524 27.87 26.97 2.96
N LEU A 525 28.14 25.65 2.93
CA LEU A 525 28.65 24.94 1.77
C LEU A 525 27.55 24.67 0.74
N LEU A 526 26.44 24.09 1.18
CA LEU A 526 25.36 23.63 0.29
C LEU A 526 24.48 24.79 -0.23
N SER A 527 24.32 25.88 0.54
CA SER A 527 23.49 27.04 0.12
C SER A 527 24.16 27.95 -0.92
N ARG A 528 25.50 27.95 -1.00
CA ARG A 528 26.26 28.84 -1.89
C ARG A 528 26.64 28.11 -3.17
N SER A 529 25.92 28.41 -4.25
CA SER A 529 26.10 27.73 -5.56
C SER A 529 27.55 27.69 -6.04
N SER A 530 28.33 28.77 -5.86
CA SER A 530 29.74 28.79 -6.26
C SER A 530 30.58 27.81 -5.45
N ARG A 531 30.51 27.87 -4.11
CA ARG A 531 31.26 26.95 -3.23
C ARG A 531 30.90 25.49 -3.48
N LEU A 532 29.61 25.21 -3.68
CA LEU A 532 29.14 23.86 -3.97
C LEU A 532 29.68 23.36 -5.33
N SER A 533 29.62 24.20 -6.38
CA SER A 533 30.19 23.87 -7.68
C SER A 533 31.71 23.68 -7.63
N ASP A 534 32.44 24.53 -6.91
CA ASP A 534 33.89 24.44 -6.76
C ASP A 534 34.28 23.13 -6.07
N ALA A 535 33.57 22.75 -5.01
CA ALA A 535 33.77 21.48 -4.31
C ALA A 535 33.47 20.27 -5.22
N PHE A 536 32.40 20.29 -6.00
CA PHE A 536 32.12 19.23 -6.99
C PHE A 536 33.18 19.16 -8.08
N HIS A 537 33.67 20.30 -8.57
CA HIS A 537 34.72 20.35 -9.59
C HIS A 537 36.01 19.73 -9.09
N GLU A 538 36.39 20.00 -7.83
CA GLU A 538 37.55 19.38 -7.21
C GLU A 538 37.39 17.86 -7.06
N LEU A 539 36.22 17.39 -6.61
CA LEU A 539 35.91 15.96 -6.51
C LEU A 539 35.90 15.28 -7.89
N GLU A 540 35.49 15.98 -8.94
CA GLU A 540 35.51 15.47 -10.31
C GLU A 540 36.96 15.30 -10.82
N LEU A 541 37.84 16.28 -10.57
CA LEU A 541 39.27 16.20 -10.93
C LEU A 541 39.97 15.02 -10.24
N SER A 542 39.51 14.65 -9.04
CA SER A 542 40.03 13.50 -8.28
C SER A 542 39.41 12.15 -8.66
N SER A 543 38.44 12.12 -9.59
CA SER A 543 37.64 10.95 -9.94
C SER A 543 36.80 10.35 -8.78
N ALA A 544 36.62 11.09 -7.68
CA ALA A 544 35.73 10.68 -6.59
C ALA A 544 34.25 10.78 -6.99
N VAL A 545 33.92 11.72 -7.87
CA VAL A 545 32.59 11.86 -8.50
C VAL A 545 32.73 11.99 -10.01
N SER A 546 31.66 11.66 -10.73
CA SER A 546 31.57 11.88 -12.19
C SER A 546 30.35 12.74 -12.52
N LYS A 547 30.52 13.76 -13.37
CA LYS A 547 29.44 14.63 -13.84
C LYS A 547 28.74 14.03 -15.06
N ASN A 548 27.42 13.99 -15.02
CA ASN A 548 26.56 13.57 -16.13
C ASN A 548 26.14 14.77 -17.00
N ILE A 549 25.66 14.47 -18.21
CA ILE A 549 25.16 15.48 -19.18
C ILE A 549 23.94 16.27 -18.63
N ASP A 550 23.18 15.66 -17.72
CA ASP A 550 21.98 16.24 -17.11
C ASP A 550 22.28 17.06 -15.83
N GLU A 551 23.53 17.50 -15.63
CA GLU A 551 23.98 18.26 -14.44
C GLU A 551 23.75 17.52 -13.11
N THR A 552 23.76 16.18 -13.17
CA THR A 552 23.77 15.29 -11.99
C THR A 552 25.13 14.65 -11.79
N TYR A 553 25.40 14.14 -10.60
CA TYR A 553 26.69 13.54 -10.23
C TYR A 553 26.51 12.10 -9.76
N ASN A 554 27.43 11.20 -10.13
CA ASN A 554 27.54 9.88 -9.51
C ASN A 554 28.76 9.85 -8.59
N LEU A 555 28.61 9.26 -7.41
CA LEU A 555 29.69 9.02 -6.46
C LEU A 555 30.34 7.66 -6.75
N ASP A 556 31.66 7.55 -6.69
CA ASP A 556 32.34 6.26 -6.78
C ASP A 556 32.03 5.39 -5.54
N GLU A 557 31.51 4.18 -5.78
CA GLU A 557 31.06 3.29 -4.71
C GLU A 557 32.21 2.79 -3.83
N THR A 558 33.40 2.62 -4.41
CA THR A 558 34.58 2.18 -3.66
C THR A 558 35.10 3.29 -2.77
N VAL A 559 35.06 4.54 -3.24
CA VAL A 559 35.37 5.74 -2.46
C VAL A 559 34.41 5.89 -1.29
N ALA A 560 33.11 5.82 -1.55
CA ALA A 560 32.09 5.94 -0.52
C ALA A 560 32.25 4.88 0.58
N SER A 561 32.46 3.62 0.18
CA SER A 561 32.64 2.50 1.12
C SER A 561 33.86 2.69 2.02
N ARG A 562 35.00 3.11 1.45
CA ARG A 562 36.24 3.38 2.23
C ARG A 562 36.08 4.49 3.25
N ILE A 563 35.30 5.52 2.92
CA ILE A 563 35.03 6.64 3.81
C ILE A 563 34.11 6.18 4.95
N LEU A 564 33.02 5.46 4.61
CA LEU A 564 32.09 4.93 5.61
C LEU A 564 32.77 3.99 6.61
N GLU A 565 33.71 3.17 6.17
CA GLU A 565 34.51 2.28 7.04
C GLU A 565 35.44 3.03 8.02
N ARG A 566 35.87 4.25 7.64
CA ARG A 566 36.82 5.07 8.43
C ARG A 566 36.15 6.13 9.28
N LEU A 567 34.90 6.48 9.00
CA LEU A 567 34.16 7.44 9.81
C LEU A 567 33.89 6.88 11.22
N LEU A 568 34.14 7.71 12.23
CA LEU A 568 33.74 7.38 13.60
C LEU A 568 32.22 7.18 13.67
N PRO A 569 31.71 6.24 14.51
CA PRO A 569 30.27 5.97 14.62
C PRO A 569 29.42 7.21 14.91
N GLU A 570 29.91 8.12 15.76
CA GLU A 570 29.26 9.41 16.02
C GLU A 570 29.17 10.32 14.79
N ASN A 571 30.22 10.38 13.96
CA ASN A 571 30.22 11.17 12.74
C ASN A 571 29.31 10.55 11.67
N LEU A 572 29.25 9.22 11.58
CA LEU A 572 28.33 8.54 10.69
C LEU A 572 26.87 8.85 11.06
N LEU A 573 26.52 8.81 12.36
CA LEU A 573 25.19 9.20 12.84
C LEU A 573 24.89 10.68 12.60
N PHE A 574 25.89 11.54 12.80
CA PHE A 574 25.80 12.95 12.47
C PHE A 574 25.46 13.14 10.99
N PHE A 575 26.27 12.61 10.06
CA PHE A 575 26.05 12.78 8.63
C PHE A 575 24.72 12.16 8.16
N ARG A 576 24.32 11.00 8.68
CA ARG A 576 22.98 10.42 8.40
C ARG A 576 21.85 11.34 8.81
N SER A 577 21.96 12.01 9.96
CA SER A 577 20.96 12.97 10.43
C SER A 577 20.94 14.23 9.56
N GLN A 578 22.11 14.76 9.18
CA GLN A 578 22.24 15.91 8.28
C GLN A 578 21.69 15.58 6.88
N ALA A 579 21.99 14.39 6.36
CA ALA A 579 21.49 13.90 5.09
C ALA A 579 19.96 13.78 5.08
N LEU A 580 19.36 13.23 6.16
CA LEU A 580 17.91 13.22 6.30
C LEU A 580 17.33 14.65 6.21
N ILE A 581 17.89 15.60 6.98
CA ILE A 581 17.46 17.00 7.00
C ILE A 581 17.49 17.61 5.59
N VAL A 582 18.63 17.51 4.89
CA VAL A 582 18.78 18.06 3.54
C VAL A 582 17.78 17.41 2.57
N VAL A 583 17.71 16.08 2.56
CA VAL A 583 16.94 15.35 1.55
C VAL A 583 15.43 15.52 1.74
N TYR A 584 14.91 15.48 2.97
CA TYR A 584 13.48 15.71 3.19
C TYR A 584 13.14 17.18 2.90
N ARG A 585 13.96 18.14 3.34
CA ARG A 585 13.69 19.58 3.09
C ARG A 585 13.70 19.95 1.62
N ALA A 586 14.47 19.24 0.79
CA ALA A 586 14.49 19.43 -0.65
C ALA A 586 13.16 19.06 -1.35
N ILE A 587 12.26 18.32 -0.68
CA ILE A 587 10.94 18.01 -1.23
C ILE A 587 10.07 19.28 -1.27
N PRO A 588 9.62 19.74 -2.47
CA PRO A 588 8.74 20.90 -2.55
C PRO A 588 7.39 20.62 -1.90
N TRP A 589 6.81 21.61 -1.22
CA TRP A 589 5.44 21.56 -0.72
C TRP A 589 4.47 22.06 -1.78
N LYS A 590 3.38 21.31 -2.01
CA LYS A 590 2.36 21.72 -2.97
C LYS A 590 1.80 23.09 -2.55
N TYR A 591 1.60 23.98 -3.52
CA TYR A 591 1.15 25.38 -3.36
C TYR A 591 2.15 26.38 -2.79
N LEU A 592 3.25 25.93 -2.17
CA LEU A 592 4.26 26.84 -1.62
C LEU A 592 5.51 26.92 -2.49
N GLU A 593 5.89 25.81 -3.13
CA GLU A 593 7.13 25.69 -3.89
C GLU A 593 6.90 25.00 -5.24
N PRO A 594 7.54 25.49 -6.32
CA PRO A 594 7.41 24.86 -7.63
C PRO A 594 8.11 23.50 -7.66
N VAL A 595 7.55 22.57 -8.43
CA VAL A 595 8.19 21.27 -8.71
C VAL A 595 9.18 21.41 -9.85
N THR A 596 10.41 20.93 -9.65
CA THR A 596 11.43 20.84 -10.70
C THR A 596 11.40 19.45 -11.35
N PRO A 597 11.80 19.29 -12.64
CA PRO A 597 11.94 17.98 -13.26
C PRO A 597 12.85 17.01 -12.48
N ALA A 598 13.86 17.54 -11.78
CA ALA A 598 14.80 16.80 -10.95
C ALA A 598 14.19 16.23 -9.66
N THR A 599 13.01 16.69 -9.22
CA THR A 599 12.43 16.26 -7.93
C THR A 599 12.23 14.74 -7.81
N LYS A 600 12.02 14.04 -8.93
CA LYS A 600 11.92 12.56 -8.93
C LYS A 600 13.23 11.87 -8.53
N LEU A 601 14.37 12.49 -8.81
CA LEU A 601 15.69 11.98 -8.44
C LEU A 601 15.97 12.14 -6.94
N PHE A 602 15.17 12.91 -6.21
CA PHE A 602 15.34 13.08 -4.77
C PHE A 602 14.79 11.88 -3.99
N LEU A 603 13.82 11.17 -4.57
CA LEU A 603 13.04 10.14 -3.90
C LEU A 603 13.88 8.91 -3.49
N PRO A 604 14.83 8.40 -4.31
CA PRO A 604 15.72 7.32 -3.89
C PRO A 604 16.59 7.71 -2.69
N HIS A 605 17.15 8.92 -2.69
CA HIS A 605 17.93 9.44 -1.55
C HIS A 605 17.07 9.58 -0.30
N LEU A 606 15.80 10.03 -0.43
CA LEU A 606 14.89 10.15 0.72
C LEU A 606 14.58 8.78 1.32
N ARG A 607 14.31 7.79 0.47
CA ARG A 607 14.09 6.41 0.90
C ARG A 607 15.30 5.86 1.65
N TYR A 608 16.49 6.03 1.09
CA TYR A 608 17.72 5.55 1.69
C TYR A 608 18.00 6.23 3.05
N ALA A 609 17.81 7.55 3.13
CA ALA A 609 17.99 8.30 4.36
C ALA A 609 17.00 7.86 5.46
N LEU A 610 15.72 7.65 5.11
CA LEU A 610 14.71 7.16 6.05
C LEU A 610 15.02 5.74 6.56
N GLN A 611 15.40 4.83 5.67
CA GLN A 611 15.77 3.46 6.04
C GLN A 611 17.00 3.42 6.96
N SER A 612 18.01 4.23 6.64
CA SER A 612 19.23 4.37 7.46
C SER A 612 18.94 4.99 8.84
N PHE A 613 17.92 5.84 8.93
CA PHE A 613 17.50 6.50 10.17
C PHE A 613 16.65 5.58 11.07
N HIS A 614 15.86 4.68 10.49
CA HIS A 614 15.01 3.73 11.23
C HIS A 614 15.81 2.77 12.12
N GLU A 615 17.02 2.39 11.71
CA GLU A 615 17.93 1.56 12.51
C GLU A 615 18.43 2.27 13.79
N HIS A 616 18.26 3.60 13.92
CA HIS A 616 18.87 4.44 14.98
C HIS A 616 17.91 5.48 15.61
N SER A 617 16.59 5.23 15.55
CA SER A 617 15.44 6.15 15.67
C SER A 617 15.23 7.03 16.95
N VAL A 618 16.25 7.36 17.75
CA VAL A 618 16.03 7.89 19.12
C VAL A 618 16.05 9.43 19.30
N TYR A 619 16.41 10.29 18.32
CA TYR A 619 16.81 11.68 18.67
C TYR A 619 16.32 12.90 17.83
N LEU A 620 15.24 12.84 17.05
CA LEU A 620 14.70 14.09 16.45
C LEU A 620 13.77 14.86 17.42
N PRO A 621 14.00 16.16 17.68
CA PRO A 621 13.07 17.03 18.40
C PRO A 621 11.65 16.97 17.82
N ALA A 622 10.63 17.12 18.68
CA ALA A 622 9.23 17.00 18.28
C ALA A 622 8.83 17.91 17.09
N GLY A 623 9.34 19.15 17.06
CA GLY A 623 9.09 20.08 15.96
C GLY A 623 9.66 19.61 14.61
N LEU A 624 10.84 18.98 14.61
CA LEU A 624 11.46 18.44 13.38
C LEU A 624 10.77 17.16 12.93
N ARG A 625 10.33 16.32 13.87
CA ARG A 625 9.52 15.14 13.54
C ARG A 625 8.19 15.56 12.89
N ALA A 626 7.52 16.59 13.41
CA ALA A 626 6.32 17.13 12.81
C ALA A 626 6.57 17.64 11.38
N ASP A 627 7.65 18.41 11.16
CA ASP A 627 8.04 18.91 9.84
C ASP A 627 8.38 17.79 8.83
N LEU A 628 9.09 16.76 9.30
CA LEU A 628 9.37 15.54 8.55
C LEU A 628 8.07 14.86 8.14
N VAL A 629 7.15 14.60 9.08
CA VAL A 629 5.87 13.92 8.79
C VAL A 629 5.08 14.67 7.73
N LEU A 630 4.92 15.99 7.87
CA LEU A 630 4.20 16.82 6.90
C LEU A 630 4.84 16.75 5.52
N THR A 631 6.16 16.74 5.47
CA THR A 631 6.91 16.60 4.22
C THR A 631 6.74 15.23 3.59
N LEU A 632 6.73 14.16 4.39
CA LEU A 632 6.46 12.82 3.89
C LEU A 632 5.05 12.76 3.28
N LEU A 633 4.05 13.35 3.94
CA LEU A 633 2.71 13.43 3.37
C LEU A 633 2.68 14.22 2.04
N GLU A 634 3.44 15.31 1.92
CA GLU A 634 3.65 15.99 0.63
C GLU A 634 4.35 15.07 -0.39
N ALA A 635 5.37 14.32 0.01
CA ALA A 635 6.09 13.39 -0.86
C ALA A 635 5.19 12.23 -1.38
N SER A 636 4.05 11.97 -0.76
CA SER A 636 3.07 10.98 -1.25
C SER A 636 2.43 11.35 -2.60
N ARG A 637 2.60 12.61 -3.07
CA ARG A 637 2.10 13.06 -4.39
C ARG A 637 2.90 12.49 -5.57
N PHE A 638 4.12 12.03 -5.34
CA PHE A 638 5.01 11.48 -6.37
C PHE A 638 4.58 10.08 -6.86
N PRO A 639 5.09 9.61 -8.02
CA PRO A 639 4.46 8.50 -8.73
C PRO A 639 4.69 7.13 -8.07
N ASN A 640 3.91 6.14 -8.54
CA ASN A 640 3.88 4.74 -8.11
C ASN A 640 3.20 4.48 -6.75
N MET A 641 2.23 3.56 -6.72
CA MET A 641 1.55 3.13 -5.50
C MET A 641 2.50 2.61 -4.42
N ALA A 642 3.56 1.90 -4.79
CA ALA A 642 4.55 1.39 -3.84
C ALA A 642 5.23 2.54 -3.06
N TRP A 643 5.56 3.63 -3.75
CA TRP A 643 6.12 4.83 -3.13
C TRP A 643 5.12 5.49 -2.20
N LYS A 644 3.87 5.68 -2.65
CA LYS A 644 2.85 6.35 -1.83
C LYS A 644 2.53 5.58 -0.56
N CYS A 645 2.43 4.26 -0.63
CA CYS A 645 2.24 3.41 0.56
C CYS A 645 3.44 3.54 1.49
N PHE A 646 4.66 3.31 0.97
CA PHE A 646 5.90 3.41 1.75
C PHE A 646 6.00 4.74 2.50
N ILE A 647 5.83 5.87 1.82
CA ILE A 647 5.98 7.18 2.43
C ILE A 647 4.89 7.49 3.47
N VAL A 648 3.64 7.08 3.24
CA VAL A 648 2.57 7.25 4.24
C VAL A 648 2.83 6.36 5.48
N ASP A 649 3.35 5.14 5.29
CA ASP A 649 3.75 4.26 6.39
C ASP A 649 4.90 4.91 7.21
N GLN A 650 5.89 5.49 6.54
CA GLN A 650 7.00 6.20 7.19
C GLN A 650 6.52 7.45 7.93
N ALA A 651 5.57 8.21 7.35
CA ALA A 651 4.95 9.35 8.00
C ALA A 651 4.24 8.93 9.30
N GLU A 652 3.46 7.84 9.26
CA GLU A 652 2.77 7.31 10.43
C GLU A 652 3.73 6.83 11.52
N GLN A 653 4.81 6.13 11.16
CA GLN A 653 5.83 5.73 12.13
C GLN A 653 6.51 6.93 12.79
N ALA A 654 6.77 8.01 12.04
CA ALA A 654 7.37 9.23 12.57
C ALA A 654 6.42 10.01 13.52
N THR A 655 5.13 9.66 13.60
CA THR A 655 4.18 10.24 14.57
C THR A 655 4.19 9.61 15.94
N ILE A 656 4.89 8.48 16.15
CA ILE A 656 4.92 7.82 17.46
C ILE A 656 5.47 8.79 18.52
N GLY A 657 4.63 9.11 19.52
CA GLY A 657 4.96 10.09 20.56
C GLY A 657 4.87 11.56 20.12
N LEU A 658 4.14 11.86 19.04
CA LEU A 658 3.65 13.19 18.68
C LEU A 658 2.13 13.24 18.87
N GLU A 659 1.66 14.08 19.80
CA GLU A 659 0.23 14.36 19.97
C GLU A 659 -0.17 15.60 19.15
N ASP A 660 -0.37 15.43 17.84
CA ASP A 660 -0.78 16.50 16.92
C ASP A 660 -2.02 16.08 16.10
N GLN A 661 -3.17 16.72 16.40
CA GLN A 661 -4.45 16.41 15.76
C GLN A 661 -4.47 16.73 14.26
N TYR A 662 -3.72 17.76 13.83
CA TYR A 662 -3.64 18.15 12.42
C TYR A 662 -2.92 17.08 11.62
N ILE A 663 -1.77 16.63 12.13
CA ILE A 663 -0.99 15.57 11.49
C ILE A 663 -1.80 14.26 11.39
N ASN A 664 -2.44 13.86 12.48
CA ASN A 664 -3.28 12.65 12.50
C ASN A 664 -4.41 12.73 11.47
N SER A 665 -5.03 13.91 11.32
CA SER A 665 -6.06 14.15 10.31
C SER A 665 -5.52 14.02 8.89
N LEU A 666 -4.33 14.54 8.60
CA LEU A 666 -3.71 14.43 7.28
C LEU A 666 -3.28 12.99 6.94
N ILE A 667 -2.79 12.22 7.92
CA ILE A 667 -2.48 10.79 7.74
C ILE A 667 -3.75 10.02 7.39
N ALA A 668 -4.83 10.23 8.14
CA ALA A 668 -6.12 9.60 7.87
C ALA A 668 -6.64 9.94 6.45
N GLN A 669 -6.52 11.20 6.04
CA GLN A 669 -6.86 11.63 4.67
C GLN A 669 -6.00 10.94 3.62
N SER A 670 -4.69 10.82 3.85
CA SER A 670 -3.75 10.18 2.93
C SER A 670 -4.02 8.68 2.82
N ARG A 671 -4.36 7.99 3.92
CA ARG A 671 -4.82 6.60 3.94
C ARG A 671 -6.12 6.42 3.17
N CYS A 672 -7.09 7.31 3.35
CA CYS A 672 -8.35 7.29 2.58
C CYS A 672 -8.08 7.46 1.07
N LEU A 673 -7.21 8.39 0.70
CA LEU A 673 -6.78 8.58 -0.69
C LEU A 673 -6.14 7.30 -1.24
N LEU A 674 -5.20 6.68 -0.50
CA LEU A 674 -4.57 5.42 -0.89
C LEU A 674 -5.61 4.32 -1.10
N LYS A 675 -6.55 4.13 -0.17
CA LYS A 675 -7.65 3.15 -0.32
C LYS A 675 -8.49 3.43 -1.57
N ARG A 676 -8.80 4.69 -1.87
CA ARG A 676 -9.58 5.09 -3.05
C ARG A 676 -8.85 4.86 -4.37
N ILE A 677 -7.64 5.40 -4.54
CA ILE A 677 -6.90 5.29 -5.81
C ILE A 677 -6.54 3.84 -6.13
N SER A 678 -6.45 3.04 -5.08
CA SER A 678 -6.12 1.65 -5.20
C SER A 678 -7.38 0.81 -5.46
N GLY A 679 -8.58 1.32 -5.18
CA GLY A 679 -9.83 0.60 -5.35
C GLY A 679 -10.06 -0.34 -4.18
N THR A 680 -10.38 0.22 -3.02
CA THR A 680 -10.80 -0.46 -1.78
C THR A 680 -11.73 0.50 -1.03
N MET A 681 -12.83 0.90 -1.67
CA MET A 681 -13.73 1.95 -1.16
C MET A 681 -14.71 1.46 -0.10
N ASP A 682 -15.00 0.16 -0.03
CA ASP A 682 -16.01 -0.45 0.87
C ASP A 682 -15.71 -0.34 2.38
N GLN A 683 -14.60 0.29 2.76
CA GLN A 683 -14.21 0.55 4.15
C GLN A 683 -14.15 2.04 4.52
N THR A 684 -14.60 2.94 3.63
CA THR A 684 -14.30 4.39 3.75
C THR A 684 -15.35 5.23 4.47
N THR A 685 -16.42 4.62 4.97
CA THR A 685 -17.46 5.36 5.72
C THR A 685 -17.07 5.68 7.17
N ASP A 686 -16.11 4.94 7.76
CA ASP A 686 -15.88 5.00 9.22
C ASP A 686 -14.62 5.78 9.65
N CYS A 687 -13.80 6.31 8.74
CA CYS A 687 -12.56 7.01 9.15
C CYS A 687 -12.76 8.44 9.68
N PHE A 688 -14.00 8.93 9.76
CA PHE A 688 -14.25 10.36 9.85
C PHE A 688 -15.37 10.81 10.80
N ASP A 689 -15.99 9.90 11.55
CA ASP A 689 -17.13 10.22 12.44
C ASP A 689 -16.75 10.36 13.93
N ASP A 690 -15.56 9.94 14.35
CA ASP A 690 -15.24 9.80 15.79
C ASP A 690 -14.61 11.03 16.45
N GLY A 691 -14.67 12.21 15.83
CA GLY A 691 -13.93 13.40 16.29
C GLY A 691 -14.72 14.70 16.49
N SER A 692 -15.96 14.80 15.99
CA SER A 692 -16.64 16.11 15.88
C SER A 692 -17.63 16.43 16.99
N GLN A 693 -17.89 15.54 17.96
CA GLN A 693 -18.95 15.77 18.96
C GLN A 693 -18.50 15.95 20.41
N HIS A 694 -17.21 15.80 20.74
CA HIS A 694 -16.74 15.96 22.12
C HIS A 694 -15.42 16.72 22.24
N THR A 695 -15.41 18.02 21.93
CA THR A 695 -14.39 18.93 22.45
C THR A 695 -14.95 20.32 22.70
N THR A 696 -15.21 20.58 23.97
CA THR A 696 -15.61 21.86 24.53
C THR A 696 -14.48 22.89 24.39
N SER A 697 -14.77 24.06 23.79
CA SER A 697 -14.06 25.34 23.99
C SER A 697 -12.54 25.38 23.76
N MET A 698 -12.08 25.19 22.52
CA MET A 698 -10.77 25.70 22.05
C MET A 698 -10.98 26.60 20.82
N PRO A 699 -10.19 27.69 20.63
CA PRO A 699 -10.28 28.52 19.43
C PRO A 699 -9.97 27.69 18.19
N VAL A 700 -10.83 27.78 17.17
CA VAL A 700 -10.70 27.00 15.94
C VAL A 700 -9.43 27.45 15.20
N ASP A 701 -8.43 26.58 15.16
CA ASP A 701 -7.21 26.76 14.40
C ASP A 701 -7.54 26.77 12.88
N ASN A 702 -7.19 27.85 12.17
CA ASN A 702 -7.36 28.00 10.71
C ASN A 702 -6.77 26.81 9.93
N ARG A 703 -5.68 26.23 10.43
CA ARG A 703 -5.01 25.07 9.86
C ARG A 703 -5.86 23.81 10.01
N MET A 704 -6.48 23.60 11.16
CA MET A 704 -7.44 22.52 11.39
C MET A 704 -8.73 22.71 10.58
N HIS A 705 -9.23 23.93 10.48
CA HIS A 705 -10.38 24.25 9.64
C HIS A 705 -10.13 23.99 8.16
N SER A 706 -8.93 24.34 7.69
CA SER A 706 -8.48 24.02 6.34
C SER A 706 -8.37 22.50 6.12
N ALA A 707 -7.86 21.76 7.10
CA ALA A 707 -7.83 20.29 7.05
C ALA A 707 -9.24 19.68 6.95
N ALA A 708 -10.23 20.25 7.64
CA ALA A 708 -11.63 19.85 7.51
C ALA A 708 -12.16 20.10 6.09
N GLY A 709 -11.83 21.25 5.49
CA GLY A 709 -12.19 21.54 4.09
C GLY A 709 -11.52 20.59 3.09
N GLN A 710 -10.25 20.22 3.32
CA GLN A 710 -9.59 19.17 2.54
C GLN A 710 -10.28 17.81 2.69
N ALA A 711 -10.72 17.46 3.90
CA ALA A 711 -11.50 16.25 4.13
C ALA A 711 -12.84 16.28 3.38
N SER A 712 -13.55 17.41 3.36
CA SER A 712 -14.77 17.58 2.56
C SER A 712 -14.51 17.36 1.06
N ILE A 713 -13.40 17.86 0.53
CA ILE A 713 -12.99 17.59 -0.86
C ILE A 713 -12.77 16.09 -1.10
N GLN A 714 -12.10 15.38 -0.18
CA GLN A 714 -11.90 13.93 -0.32
C GLN A 714 -13.21 13.16 -0.26
N ARG A 715 -14.10 13.48 0.68
CA ARG A 715 -15.43 12.85 0.78
C ARG A 715 -16.28 13.11 -0.47
N SER A 716 -16.26 14.34 -0.99
CA SER A 716 -16.92 14.70 -2.24
C SER A 716 -16.43 13.85 -3.41
N LEU A 717 -15.12 13.62 -3.52
CA LEU A 717 -14.55 12.74 -4.53
C LEU A 717 -14.99 11.27 -4.38
N ASN A 718 -15.19 10.78 -3.16
CA ASN A 718 -15.75 9.44 -2.94
C ASN A 718 -17.21 9.39 -3.44
N CYS A 719 -18.01 10.40 -3.12
CA CYS A 719 -19.40 10.51 -3.58
C CYS A 719 -19.50 10.58 -5.12
N ILE A 720 -18.60 11.30 -5.79
CA ILE A 720 -18.53 11.33 -7.27
C ILE A 720 -18.30 9.92 -7.85
N GLN A 721 -17.45 9.11 -7.22
CA GLN A 721 -17.19 7.75 -7.68
C GLN A 721 -18.39 6.81 -7.52
N THR A 722 -19.27 7.08 -6.56
CA THR A 722 -20.54 6.36 -6.38
C THR A 722 -21.73 7.05 -7.07
N GLU A 723 -21.45 8.07 -7.88
CA GLU A 723 -22.43 8.90 -8.60
C GLU A 723 -23.43 9.66 -7.71
N ASP A 724 -23.11 9.87 -6.44
CA ASP A 724 -23.89 10.71 -5.53
C ASP A 724 -23.42 12.17 -5.63
N LEU A 725 -23.74 12.79 -6.76
CA LEU A 725 -23.35 14.18 -7.05
C LEU A 725 -24.01 15.19 -6.12
N SER A 726 -25.20 14.89 -5.61
CA SER A 726 -25.94 15.76 -4.67
C SER A 726 -25.23 15.84 -3.33
N THR A 727 -24.85 14.70 -2.73
CA THR A 727 -24.06 14.69 -1.50
C THR A 727 -22.68 15.28 -1.73
N ALA A 728 -22.05 14.99 -2.88
CA ALA A 728 -20.76 15.54 -3.24
C ALA A 728 -20.76 17.08 -3.29
N LYS A 729 -21.81 17.68 -3.85
CA LYS A 729 -22.02 19.13 -3.93
C LYS A 729 -22.25 19.72 -2.54
N ARG A 730 -23.20 19.17 -1.77
CA ARG A 730 -23.54 19.65 -0.42
C ARG A 730 -22.32 19.67 0.51
N LEU A 731 -21.53 18.60 0.54
CA LEU A 731 -20.31 18.51 1.36
C LEU A 731 -19.31 19.65 1.09
N LEU A 732 -19.24 20.13 -0.16
CA LEU A 732 -18.39 21.25 -0.53
C LEU A 732 -19.03 22.59 -0.18
N GLU A 733 -20.34 22.74 -0.36
CA GLU A 733 -21.09 23.96 -0.03
C GLU A 733 -21.11 24.24 1.47
N ASP A 734 -21.20 23.21 2.30
CA ASP A 734 -21.24 23.29 3.77
C ASP A 734 -19.94 23.86 4.39
N TRP A 735 -18.82 23.82 3.66
CA TRP A 735 -17.55 24.40 4.12
C TRP A 735 -17.34 25.81 3.57
N SER A 736 -17.03 26.77 4.44
CA SER A 736 -16.62 28.13 4.07
C SER A 736 -15.43 28.59 4.93
N PRO A 737 -14.61 29.56 4.47
CA PRO A 737 -13.57 30.16 5.30
C PRO A 737 -14.13 30.69 6.64
N LEU A 738 -13.34 30.60 7.72
CA LEU A 738 -13.76 31.04 9.06
C LEU A 738 -13.96 32.56 9.16
N HIS A 739 -13.17 33.29 8.40
CA HIS A 739 -13.06 34.74 8.52
C HIS A 739 -13.31 35.42 7.17
N ARG A 740 -13.66 36.71 7.24
CA ARG A 740 -13.89 37.54 6.05
C ARG A 740 -12.66 37.61 5.14
N ILE A 741 -11.47 37.57 5.73
CA ILE A 741 -10.19 37.46 5.02
C ILE A 741 -9.70 36.02 5.29
N PRO A 742 -9.81 35.11 4.31
CA PRO A 742 -9.29 33.75 4.45
C PRO A 742 -7.76 33.75 4.59
N SER A 743 -7.24 32.83 5.39
CA SER A 743 -5.81 32.50 5.40
C SER A 743 -5.34 31.94 4.06
N SER A 744 -4.03 31.96 3.79
CA SER A 744 -3.47 31.43 2.54
C SER A 744 -3.83 29.95 2.31
N LEU A 745 -3.87 29.13 3.37
CA LEU A 745 -4.27 27.74 3.29
C LEU A 745 -5.78 27.57 3.02
N GLU A 746 -6.64 28.42 3.59
CA GLU A 746 -8.07 28.44 3.26
C GLU A 746 -8.30 28.86 1.80
N ARG A 747 -7.50 29.78 1.25
CA ARG A 747 -7.54 30.13 -0.19
C ARG A 747 -7.23 28.94 -1.08
N VAL A 748 -6.26 28.09 -0.69
CA VAL A 748 -5.97 26.83 -1.39
C VAL A 748 -7.18 25.89 -1.34
N VAL A 749 -7.84 25.76 -0.19
CA VAL A 749 -9.05 24.93 -0.05
C VAL A 749 -10.17 25.47 -0.93
N GLU A 750 -10.42 26.77 -0.90
CA GLU A 750 -11.46 27.44 -1.71
C GLU A 750 -11.21 27.28 -3.21
N PHE A 751 -9.96 27.48 -3.65
CA PHE A 751 -9.54 27.22 -5.04
C PHE A 751 -9.92 25.81 -5.49
N ARG A 752 -9.54 24.79 -4.70
CA ARG A 752 -9.83 23.38 -5.03
C ARG A 752 -11.32 23.06 -4.95
N LYS A 753 -12.03 23.59 -3.96
CA LYS A 753 -13.49 23.47 -3.81
C LYS A 753 -14.19 23.97 -5.08
N ASN A 754 -13.79 25.13 -5.59
CA ASN A 754 -14.36 25.73 -6.79
C ASN A 754 -14.14 24.85 -8.03
N ILE A 755 -12.96 24.25 -8.20
CA ILE A 755 -12.72 23.28 -9.29
C ILE A 755 -13.66 22.07 -9.17
N MET A 756 -13.82 21.51 -7.96
CA MET A 756 -14.68 20.35 -7.76
C MET A 756 -16.16 20.67 -7.97
N LEU A 757 -16.64 21.82 -7.49
CA LEU A 757 -18.00 22.28 -7.73
C LEU A 757 -18.27 22.48 -9.21
N GLY A 758 -17.34 23.12 -9.93
CA GLY A 758 -17.42 23.25 -11.39
C GLY A 758 -17.60 21.90 -12.06
N ARG A 759 -16.73 20.94 -11.74
CA ARG A 759 -16.80 19.58 -12.30
C ARG A 759 -18.12 18.86 -11.99
N ILE A 760 -18.59 18.92 -10.75
CA ILE A 760 -19.86 18.30 -10.34
C ILE A 760 -21.02 18.90 -11.12
N LEU A 761 -21.09 20.23 -11.20
CA LEU A 761 -22.14 20.94 -11.92
C LEU A 761 -22.13 20.61 -13.41
N ARG A 762 -20.94 20.51 -14.03
CA ARG A 762 -20.83 20.02 -15.41
C ARG A 762 -21.40 18.63 -15.54
N TYR A 763 -21.05 17.69 -14.66
CA TYR A 763 -21.57 16.32 -14.71
C TYR A 763 -23.10 16.26 -14.58
N GLN A 764 -23.71 17.21 -13.87
CA GLN A 764 -25.16 17.40 -13.74
C GLN A 764 -25.81 18.16 -14.91
N GLY A 765 -25.03 18.74 -15.82
CA GLY A 765 -25.51 19.55 -16.94
C GLY A 765 -25.67 21.04 -16.65
N GLY A 766 -25.31 21.50 -15.44
CA GLY A 766 -25.30 22.90 -15.05
C GLY A 766 -24.08 23.65 -15.60
N PHE A 767 -23.95 23.75 -16.93
CA PHE A 767 -22.72 24.25 -17.57
C PHE A 767 -22.39 25.72 -17.26
N GLY A 768 -23.38 26.61 -17.17
CA GLY A 768 -23.16 28.02 -16.83
C GLY A 768 -22.69 28.22 -15.39
N GLU A 769 -23.31 27.52 -14.44
CA GLU A 769 -22.86 27.51 -13.04
C GLU A 769 -21.47 26.88 -12.91
N SER A 770 -21.22 25.78 -13.65
CA SER A 770 -19.90 25.14 -13.72
C SER A 770 -18.82 26.15 -14.10
N LEU A 771 -19.01 26.88 -15.19
CA LEU A 771 -18.05 27.88 -15.67
C LEU A 771 -17.81 28.96 -14.62
N THR A 772 -18.87 29.45 -13.96
CA THR A 772 -18.76 30.46 -12.90
C THR A 772 -17.83 30.02 -11.76
N TYR A 773 -17.93 28.76 -11.31
CA TYR A 773 -17.04 28.24 -10.27
C TYR A 773 -15.60 28.05 -10.78
N LEU A 774 -15.42 27.59 -12.01
CA LEU A 774 -14.09 27.40 -12.60
C LEU A 774 -13.37 28.75 -12.82
N GLU A 775 -14.09 29.79 -13.23
CA GLU A 775 -13.57 31.15 -13.35
C GLU A 775 -13.20 31.76 -12.00
N LYS A 776 -13.95 31.46 -10.93
CA LYS A 776 -13.57 31.83 -9.56
C LYS A 776 -12.24 31.18 -9.16
N ALA A 777 -12.03 29.90 -9.48
CA ALA A 777 -10.76 29.23 -9.23
C ALA A 777 -9.61 29.87 -10.03
N GLN A 778 -9.84 30.18 -11.32
CA GLN A 778 -8.84 30.88 -12.15
C GLN A 778 -8.51 32.27 -11.60
N THR A 779 -9.51 33.03 -11.16
CA THR A 779 -9.35 34.35 -10.53
C THR A 779 -8.55 34.26 -9.23
N THR A 780 -8.85 33.27 -8.40
CA THR A 780 -8.10 33.01 -7.15
C THR A 780 -6.62 32.77 -7.47
N ALA A 781 -6.33 31.88 -8.42
CA ALA A 781 -4.95 31.60 -8.82
C ALA A 781 -4.21 32.80 -9.43
N ALA A 782 -4.92 33.74 -10.06
CA ALA A 782 -4.31 34.96 -10.61
C ALA A 782 -4.04 36.03 -9.54
N GLN A 783 -4.83 36.06 -8.47
CA GLN A 783 -4.70 37.05 -7.38
C GLN A 783 -3.64 36.68 -6.35
N GLU A 784 -3.47 35.38 -6.08
CA GLU A 784 -2.55 34.87 -5.06
C GLU A 784 -1.12 34.76 -5.61
N LYS A 785 -0.28 35.79 -5.35
CA LYS A 785 1.11 35.84 -5.83
C LYS A 785 2.06 34.92 -5.07
N ASP A 786 1.75 34.66 -3.80
CA ASP A 786 2.60 33.88 -2.91
C ASP A 786 2.33 32.38 -3.00
N LEU A 787 1.30 31.95 -3.75
CA LEU A 787 0.91 30.55 -3.92
C LEU A 787 1.17 30.07 -5.35
N THR A 788 1.44 28.78 -5.52
CA THR A 788 1.63 28.15 -6.83
C THR A 788 0.57 27.10 -7.15
N PHE A 789 -0.20 27.31 -8.21
CA PHE A 789 -1.27 26.40 -8.64
C PHE A 789 -0.93 25.59 -9.90
N TYR A 790 0.34 25.58 -10.32
CA TYR A 790 0.78 25.02 -11.61
C TYR A 790 0.44 23.54 -11.80
N GLU A 791 0.42 22.77 -10.73
CA GLU A 791 0.06 21.35 -10.77
C GLU A 791 -1.43 21.14 -11.07
N ASP A 792 -2.31 22.05 -10.63
CA ASP A 792 -3.76 21.94 -10.83
C ASP A 792 -4.24 22.64 -12.12
N PHE A 793 -3.42 23.49 -12.73
CA PHE A 793 -3.76 24.19 -13.98
C PHE A 793 -4.09 23.26 -15.15
N ARG A 794 -3.51 22.06 -15.21
CA ARG A 794 -3.91 21.04 -16.19
C ARG A 794 -5.40 20.72 -16.05
N ASP A 795 -5.83 20.36 -14.84
CA ASP A 795 -7.18 19.89 -14.59
C ASP A 795 -8.19 21.04 -14.67
N LEU A 796 -7.84 22.21 -14.11
CA LEU A 796 -8.65 23.43 -14.22
C LEU A 796 -8.89 23.83 -15.68
N THR A 797 -7.83 23.86 -16.50
CA THR A 797 -7.94 24.24 -17.92
C THR A 797 -8.77 23.23 -18.71
N CYS A 798 -8.59 21.93 -18.46
CA CYS A 798 -9.42 20.90 -19.08
C CYS A 798 -10.89 21.03 -18.66
N ASP A 799 -11.20 21.28 -17.39
CA ASP A 799 -12.59 21.44 -16.95
C ASP A 799 -13.24 22.72 -17.51
N ILE A 800 -12.48 23.82 -17.64
CA ILE A 800 -12.95 25.05 -18.33
C ILE A 800 -13.23 24.75 -19.80
N ALA A 801 -12.26 24.16 -20.50
CA ALA A 801 -12.38 23.81 -21.92
C ALA A 801 -13.55 22.87 -22.19
N ASP A 802 -13.70 21.82 -21.37
CA ASP A 802 -14.81 20.88 -21.45
C ASP A 802 -16.16 21.57 -21.21
N THR A 803 -16.22 22.50 -20.25
CA THR A 803 -17.46 23.27 -19.99
C THR A 803 -17.79 24.21 -21.15
N LEU A 804 -16.80 24.93 -21.69
CA LEU A 804 -16.97 25.79 -22.87
C LEU A 804 -17.38 24.99 -24.10
N ARG A 805 -16.83 23.79 -24.28
CA ARG A 805 -17.24 22.84 -25.32
C ARG A 805 -18.71 22.45 -25.19
N GLU A 806 -19.22 22.29 -23.97
CA GLU A 806 -20.64 22.00 -23.70
C GLU A 806 -21.55 23.23 -23.87
N LEU A 807 -21.01 24.44 -23.72
CA LEU A 807 -21.69 25.71 -23.95
C LEU A 807 -21.64 26.18 -25.41
N ASP A 808 -21.21 25.33 -26.35
CA ASP A 808 -21.08 25.67 -27.77
C ASP A 808 -20.03 26.78 -28.06
N GLU A 809 -19.01 26.90 -27.20
CA GLU A 809 -17.88 27.84 -27.36
C GLU A 809 -16.52 27.14 -27.61
N PRO A 810 -16.36 26.33 -28.67
CA PRO A 810 -15.15 25.56 -28.88
C PRO A 810 -13.91 26.42 -29.22
N ALA A 811 -14.08 27.63 -29.73
CA ALA A 811 -12.97 28.57 -29.99
C ALA A 811 -12.38 29.14 -28.68
N SER A 812 -13.23 29.49 -27.72
CA SER A 812 -12.81 29.89 -26.37
C SER A 812 -12.05 28.75 -25.69
N SER A 813 -12.59 27.52 -25.80
CA SER A 813 -11.95 26.29 -25.31
C SER A 813 -10.54 26.09 -25.88
N GLU A 814 -10.37 26.20 -27.19
CA GLU A 814 -9.06 26.09 -27.86
C GLU A 814 -8.05 27.10 -27.31
N ARG A 815 -8.46 28.37 -27.14
CA ARG A 815 -7.58 29.43 -26.63
C ARG A 815 -7.01 29.08 -25.26
N HIS A 816 -7.87 28.67 -24.31
CA HIS A 816 -7.43 28.27 -22.97
C HIS A 816 -6.43 27.11 -23.00
N LEU A 817 -6.71 26.08 -23.80
CA LEU A 817 -5.86 24.90 -23.92
C LEU A 817 -4.50 25.22 -24.53
N ARG A 818 -4.46 26.02 -25.61
CA ARG A 818 -3.18 26.42 -26.23
C ARG A 818 -2.34 27.27 -25.29
N THR A 819 -2.94 28.22 -24.58
CA THR A 819 -2.22 29.05 -23.60
C THR A 819 -1.53 28.20 -22.52
N GLU A 820 -2.24 27.22 -21.94
CA GLU A 820 -1.65 26.35 -20.91
C GLU A 820 -0.60 25.38 -21.50
N ILE A 821 -0.80 24.87 -22.73
CA ILE A 821 0.20 24.04 -23.42
C ILE A 821 1.49 24.84 -23.65
N THR A 822 1.39 26.07 -24.17
CA THR A 822 2.55 26.94 -24.39
C THR A 822 3.27 27.27 -23.07
N ARG A 823 2.52 27.57 -22.00
CA ARG A 823 3.11 27.81 -20.68
C ARG A 823 3.90 26.60 -20.17
N ARG A 824 3.36 25.38 -20.34
CA ARG A 824 4.03 24.14 -19.92
C ARG A 824 5.29 23.84 -20.73
N ASP A 825 5.25 24.09 -22.03
CA ASP A 825 6.39 23.91 -22.92
C ASP A 825 7.54 24.86 -22.54
N GLN A 826 7.23 26.11 -22.20
CA GLN A 826 8.21 27.07 -21.68
C GLN A 826 8.77 26.69 -20.31
N SER A 827 7.97 26.02 -19.47
CA SER A 827 8.37 25.62 -18.11
C SER A 827 9.11 24.29 -18.05
N GLY A 828 9.25 23.57 -19.18
CA GLY A 828 9.84 22.22 -19.21
C GLY A 828 8.98 21.14 -18.52
N ILE A 829 7.70 21.42 -18.23
CA ILE A 829 6.81 20.50 -17.52
C ILE A 829 6.07 19.63 -18.54
N SER A 830 6.60 18.45 -18.84
CA SER A 830 5.98 17.50 -19.78
C SER A 830 4.80 16.71 -19.20
N THR A 831 4.71 16.62 -17.87
CA THR A 831 3.71 15.77 -17.21
C THR A 831 2.29 16.33 -17.41
N GLY A 832 1.39 15.47 -17.91
CA GLY A 832 -0.03 15.82 -18.11
C GLY A 832 -0.34 16.63 -19.37
N LYS A 833 0.64 16.82 -20.27
CA LYS A 833 0.44 17.48 -21.57
C LYS A 833 -0.55 16.71 -22.47
N SER A 834 -0.53 15.38 -22.42
CA SER A 834 -1.42 14.52 -23.21
C SER A 834 -2.90 14.82 -22.96
N LEU A 835 -3.32 14.99 -21.71
CA LEU A 835 -4.73 15.33 -21.38
C LEU A 835 -5.17 16.68 -21.99
N LEU A 836 -4.32 17.70 -21.95
CA LEU A 836 -4.61 19.00 -22.57
C LEU A 836 -4.73 18.88 -24.09
N GLN A 837 -3.85 18.10 -24.72
CA GLN A 837 -3.84 17.88 -26.16
C GLN A 837 -5.08 17.10 -26.65
N VAL A 838 -5.52 16.05 -25.95
CA VAL A 838 -6.75 15.34 -26.35
C VAL A 838 -8.01 16.20 -26.14
N SER A 839 -7.99 17.09 -25.14
CA SER A 839 -9.06 18.08 -24.94
C SER A 839 -9.05 19.14 -26.06
N LEU A 840 -7.85 19.52 -26.54
CA LEU A 840 -7.68 20.42 -27.69
C LEU A 840 -8.17 19.78 -28.98
N ALA A 841 -7.85 18.50 -29.20
CA ALA A 841 -8.36 17.74 -30.33
C ALA A 841 -9.90 17.71 -30.33
N GLU A 842 -10.55 17.58 -29.17
CA GLU A 842 -12.00 17.66 -29.07
C GLU A 842 -12.55 19.05 -29.43
N ALA A 843 -11.91 20.12 -28.95
CA ALA A 843 -12.30 21.49 -29.30
C ALA A 843 -12.13 21.77 -30.81
N LEU A 844 -11.08 21.24 -31.42
CA LEU A 844 -10.83 21.35 -32.86
C LEU A 844 -11.81 20.51 -33.68
N PHE A 845 -12.15 19.31 -33.21
CA PHE A 845 -13.19 18.47 -33.80
C PHE A 845 -14.53 19.23 -33.84
N ALA A 846 -14.90 19.90 -32.75
CA ALA A 846 -16.13 20.70 -32.68
C ALA A 846 -16.14 21.89 -33.64
N GLN A 847 -14.97 22.39 -34.03
CA GLN A 847 -14.80 23.43 -35.06
C GLN A 847 -14.67 22.85 -36.48
N ALA A 848 -14.93 21.56 -36.67
CA ALA A 848 -14.75 20.84 -37.94
C ALA A 848 -13.30 20.85 -38.49
N ARG A 849 -12.30 21.13 -37.64
CA ARG A 849 -10.86 21.08 -37.99
C ARG A 849 -10.29 19.68 -37.82
N TYR A 850 -10.90 18.70 -38.51
CA TYR A 850 -10.67 17.26 -38.28
C TYR A 850 -9.21 16.82 -38.49
N ARG A 851 -8.54 17.31 -39.54
CA ARG A 851 -7.15 16.93 -39.83
C ARG A 851 -6.18 17.31 -38.71
N GLU A 852 -6.38 18.47 -38.13
CA GLU A 852 -5.54 18.95 -37.03
C GLU A 852 -5.82 18.20 -35.74
N ALA A 853 -7.11 17.95 -35.44
CA ALA A 853 -7.51 17.12 -34.31
C ALA A 853 -6.92 15.69 -34.41
N GLU A 854 -6.95 15.09 -35.60
CA GLU A 854 -6.39 13.77 -35.88
C GLU A 854 -4.87 13.76 -35.69
N SER A 855 -4.15 14.75 -36.24
CA SER A 855 -2.70 14.89 -36.06
C SER A 855 -2.30 14.96 -34.59
N ILE A 856 -3.03 15.69 -33.76
CA ILE A 856 -2.78 15.78 -32.32
C ILE A 856 -3.03 14.44 -31.64
N CYS A 857 -4.12 13.74 -32.00
CA CYS A 857 -4.42 12.44 -31.43
C CYS A 857 -3.33 11.41 -31.77
N LEU A 858 -2.85 11.35 -33.01
CA LEU A 858 -1.76 10.46 -33.42
C LEU A 858 -0.45 10.75 -32.68
N GLU A 859 -0.13 12.04 -32.47
CA GLU A 859 1.03 12.43 -31.66
C GLU A 859 0.89 11.93 -30.22
N VAL A 860 -0.27 12.08 -29.60
CA VAL A 860 -0.52 11.60 -28.24
C VAL A 860 -0.49 10.07 -28.17
N GLU A 861 -1.09 9.38 -29.15
CA GLU A 861 -1.14 7.90 -29.22
C GLU A 861 0.26 7.29 -29.28
N SER A 862 1.19 7.94 -29.98
CA SER A 862 2.58 7.48 -30.09
C SER A 862 3.35 7.48 -28.76
N ARG A 863 2.82 8.14 -27.72
CA ARG A 863 3.50 8.27 -26.42
C ARG A 863 3.26 7.04 -25.54
N PRO A 864 4.31 6.48 -24.92
CA PRO A 864 4.13 5.40 -23.96
C PRO A 864 3.45 5.88 -22.68
N GLY A 865 2.68 5.00 -22.05
CA GLY A 865 2.20 5.20 -20.67
C GLY A 865 1.01 6.14 -20.49
N LEU A 866 0.16 6.32 -21.51
CA LEU A 866 -1.06 7.14 -21.40
C LEU A 866 -1.97 6.70 -20.25
N LEU A 867 -2.45 7.70 -19.49
CA LEU A 867 -3.40 7.50 -18.40
C LEU A 867 -4.76 7.04 -18.94
N LYS A 868 -5.54 6.37 -18.09
CA LYS A 868 -6.85 5.78 -18.48
C LYS A 868 -7.78 6.80 -19.14
N LEU A 869 -7.89 8.01 -18.58
CA LEU A 869 -8.78 9.04 -19.11
C LEU A 869 -8.26 9.63 -20.43
N GLU A 870 -6.94 9.81 -20.55
CA GLU A 870 -6.31 10.32 -21.79
C GLU A 870 -6.60 9.38 -22.96
N ARG A 871 -6.46 8.07 -22.73
CA ARG A 871 -6.71 7.02 -23.71
C ARG A 871 -8.19 6.94 -24.12
N LEU A 872 -9.10 6.98 -23.15
CA LEU A 872 -10.53 7.01 -23.42
C LEU A 872 -10.91 8.20 -24.29
N ARG A 873 -10.46 9.42 -23.93
CA ARG A 873 -10.76 10.63 -24.70
C ARG A 873 -10.16 10.56 -26.10
N LEU A 874 -8.92 10.08 -26.23
CA LEU A 874 -8.25 9.90 -27.52
C LEU A 874 -9.07 8.99 -28.44
N HIS A 875 -9.45 7.79 -27.96
CA HIS A 875 -10.21 6.83 -28.76
C HIS A 875 -11.58 7.39 -29.14
N ILE A 876 -12.28 8.08 -28.24
CA ILE A 876 -13.56 8.73 -28.56
C ILE A 876 -13.39 9.79 -29.65
N THR A 877 -12.37 10.66 -29.55
CA THR A 877 -12.14 11.71 -30.54
C THR A 877 -11.75 11.13 -31.90
N MET A 878 -10.82 10.17 -31.94
CA MET A 878 -10.44 9.46 -33.16
C MET A 878 -11.62 8.74 -33.81
N ALA A 879 -12.45 8.07 -33.01
CA ALA A 879 -13.63 7.38 -33.51
C ALA A 879 -14.62 8.35 -34.17
N LYS A 880 -14.89 9.50 -33.56
CA LYS A 880 -15.75 10.55 -34.14
C LYS A 880 -15.17 11.13 -35.43
N ILE A 881 -13.86 11.39 -35.49
CA ILE A 881 -13.17 11.88 -36.70
C ILE A 881 -13.39 10.90 -37.85
N HIS A 882 -13.02 9.63 -37.67
CA HIS A 882 -13.17 8.62 -38.71
C HIS A 882 -14.63 8.38 -39.08
N HIS A 883 -15.55 8.45 -38.11
CA HIS A 883 -16.97 8.30 -38.36
C HIS A 883 -17.52 9.42 -39.25
N VAL A 884 -17.14 10.68 -39.01
CA VAL A 884 -17.53 11.82 -39.87
C VAL A 884 -16.89 11.75 -41.26
N GLN A 885 -15.68 11.19 -41.36
CA GLN A 885 -14.97 10.97 -42.63
C GLN A 885 -15.50 9.75 -43.42
N SER A 886 -16.52 9.04 -42.92
CA SER A 886 -17.03 7.78 -43.49
C SER A 886 -15.98 6.66 -43.56
N ASN A 887 -14.90 6.73 -42.77
CA ASN A 887 -13.96 5.64 -42.58
C ASN A 887 -14.53 4.67 -41.54
N ASN A 888 -15.42 3.78 -41.99
CA ASN A 888 -16.11 2.85 -41.12
C ASN A 888 -15.17 1.89 -40.38
N ASP A 889 -14.02 1.51 -40.96
CA ASP A 889 -13.07 0.59 -40.33
C ASP A 889 -12.33 1.27 -39.19
N GLY A 890 -11.78 2.47 -39.43
CA GLY A 890 -11.15 3.28 -38.40
C GLY A 890 -12.13 3.63 -37.28
N ALA A 891 -13.35 4.05 -37.63
CA ALA A 891 -14.39 4.38 -36.65
C ALA A 891 -14.74 3.18 -35.77
N PHE A 892 -14.93 1.99 -36.36
CA PHE A 892 -15.26 0.78 -35.61
C PHE A 892 -14.13 0.34 -34.68
N LEU A 893 -12.87 0.42 -35.14
CA LEU A 893 -11.70 0.14 -34.32
C LEU A 893 -11.67 1.01 -33.07
N TYR A 894 -11.70 2.34 -33.24
CA TYR A 894 -11.57 3.26 -32.11
C TYR A 894 -12.80 3.28 -31.20
N TRP A 895 -14.01 3.06 -31.70
CA TRP A 895 -15.17 2.89 -30.80
C TRP A 895 -15.06 1.63 -29.94
N ASN A 896 -14.51 0.53 -30.48
CA ASN A 896 -14.25 -0.67 -29.67
C ASN A 896 -13.16 -0.44 -28.63
N GLU A 897 -12.08 0.27 -28.98
CA GLU A 897 -11.05 0.64 -28.00
C GLU A 897 -11.61 1.59 -26.92
N ALA A 898 -12.47 2.54 -27.28
CA ALA A 898 -13.20 3.37 -26.34
C ALA A 898 -14.10 2.53 -25.40
N MET A 899 -14.76 1.49 -25.92
CA MET A 899 -15.55 0.55 -25.09
C MET A 899 -14.68 -0.23 -24.10
N LYS A 900 -13.49 -0.68 -24.51
CA LYS A 900 -12.54 -1.35 -23.61
C LYS A 900 -12.05 -0.41 -22.51
N ASP A 901 -11.84 0.87 -22.85
CA ASP A 901 -11.36 1.86 -21.89
C ASP A 901 -12.45 2.34 -20.93
N ILE A 902 -13.67 2.58 -21.40
CA ILE A 902 -14.77 3.05 -20.56
C ILE A 902 -15.16 2.00 -19.50
N ALA A 903 -15.04 0.71 -19.83
CA ALA A 903 -15.25 -0.39 -18.89
C ALA A 903 -14.28 -0.37 -17.67
N LYS A 904 -13.22 0.44 -17.71
CA LYS A 904 -12.26 0.61 -16.60
C LYS A 904 -12.70 1.66 -15.58
N PHE A 905 -13.82 2.35 -15.80
CA PHE A 905 -14.36 3.39 -14.94
C PHE A 905 -15.62 2.91 -14.21
N HIS A 906 -15.81 3.35 -12.97
CA HIS A 906 -16.96 2.99 -12.13
C HIS A 906 -18.17 3.94 -12.29
N MET A 907 -18.10 4.87 -13.25
CA MET A 907 -19.18 5.83 -13.52
C MET A 907 -20.25 5.13 -14.36
N THR A 908 -21.28 4.61 -13.67
CA THR A 908 -22.37 3.76 -14.13
C THR A 908 -23.55 4.47 -14.79
N GLY A 909 -23.58 5.81 -14.86
CA GLY A 909 -24.69 6.57 -15.44
C GLY A 909 -25.01 6.19 -16.89
N GLY A 910 -24.12 5.42 -17.52
CA GLY A 910 -24.40 4.62 -18.70
C GLY A 910 -24.50 5.44 -19.97
N ARG A 911 -24.72 6.75 -19.88
CA ARG A 911 -24.91 7.66 -21.02
C ARG A 911 -23.73 7.70 -21.96
N ALA A 912 -22.51 7.82 -21.45
CA ALA A 912 -21.31 7.78 -22.30
C ALA A 912 -21.16 6.41 -22.99
N THR A 913 -21.36 5.32 -22.25
CA THR A 913 -21.35 3.94 -22.78
C THR A 913 -22.43 3.74 -23.85
N ARG A 914 -23.64 4.25 -23.59
CA ARG A 914 -24.79 4.25 -24.49
C ARG A 914 -24.45 4.97 -25.78
N THR A 915 -23.90 6.18 -25.72
CA THR A 915 -23.48 6.95 -26.91
C THR A 915 -22.44 6.19 -27.73
N ILE A 916 -21.48 5.52 -27.09
CA ILE A 916 -20.50 4.68 -27.78
C ILE A 916 -21.19 3.49 -28.47
N LEU A 917 -22.06 2.77 -27.76
CA LEU A 917 -22.80 1.63 -28.31
C LEU A 917 -23.69 2.04 -29.49
N LEU A 918 -24.38 3.18 -29.41
CA LEU A 918 -25.16 3.72 -30.52
C LEU A 918 -24.29 4.07 -31.74
N SER A 919 -23.08 4.58 -31.50
CA SER A 919 -22.11 4.85 -32.57
C SER A 919 -21.64 3.57 -33.26
N ILE A 920 -21.45 2.49 -32.49
CA ILE A 920 -21.14 1.16 -33.03
C ILE A 920 -22.34 0.61 -33.83
N CYS A 921 -23.57 0.77 -33.32
CA CYS A 921 -24.78 0.32 -34.01
C CYS A 921 -24.97 1.01 -35.36
N ASP A 922 -24.70 2.32 -35.46
CA ASP A 922 -24.76 3.06 -36.73
C ASP A 922 -23.80 2.48 -37.79
N ILE A 923 -22.59 2.09 -37.37
CA ILE A 923 -21.60 1.44 -38.23
C ILE A 923 -22.03 0.01 -38.60
N LEU A 924 -22.54 -0.77 -37.65
CA LEU A 924 -23.00 -2.14 -37.92
C LEU A 924 -24.20 -2.14 -38.88
N ARG A 925 -25.09 -1.16 -38.76
CA ARG A 925 -26.22 -0.94 -39.67
C ARG A 925 -25.72 -0.67 -41.09
N SER A 926 -24.74 0.22 -41.27
CA SER A 926 -24.19 0.50 -42.60
C SER A 926 -23.45 -0.70 -43.22
N ARG A 927 -23.03 -1.67 -42.41
CA ARG A 927 -22.39 -2.93 -42.84
C ARG A 927 -23.35 -4.12 -42.99
N GLY A 928 -24.64 -3.95 -42.73
CA GLY A 928 -25.63 -5.04 -42.79
C GLY A 928 -25.45 -6.14 -41.73
N GLN A 929 -24.74 -5.86 -40.64
CA GLN A 929 -24.45 -6.81 -39.55
C GLN A 929 -25.59 -6.86 -38.53
N THR A 930 -26.78 -7.28 -38.97
CA THR A 930 -28.04 -7.16 -38.21
C THR A 930 -28.00 -7.86 -36.86
N ARG A 931 -27.35 -9.03 -36.75
CA ARG A 931 -27.27 -9.79 -35.48
C ARG A 931 -26.47 -9.05 -34.41
N LEU A 932 -25.26 -8.58 -34.75
CA LEU A 932 -24.41 -7.83 -33.82
C LEU A 932 -25.04 -6.49 -33.43
N MET A 933 -25.78 -5.88 -34.36
CA MET A 933 -26.56 -4.67 -34.09
C MET A 933 -27.66 -4.95 -33.05
N THR A 934 -28.44 -6.03 -33.20
CA THR A 934 -29.46 -6.44 -32.21
C THR A 934 -28.83 -6.69 -30.85
N ASP A 935 -27.75 -7.46 -30.77
CA ASP A 935 -27.04 -7.75 -29.51
C ASP A 935 -26.52 -6.47 -28.82
N SER A 936 -26.12 -5.46 -29.61
CA SER A 936 -25.66 -4.16 -29.10
C SER A 936 -26.83 -3.27 -28.64
N MET A 937 -27.97 -3.33 -29.33
CA MET A 937 -29.19 -2.61 -28.96
C MET A 937 -29.82 -3.18 -27.69
N ASP A 938 -29.74 -4.49 -27.46
CA ASP A 938 -30.15 -5.11 -26.20
C ASP A 938 -29.32 -4.59 -25.02
N GLN A 939 -28.03 -4.36 -25.22
CA GLN A 939 -27.17 -3.72 -24.20
C GLN A 939 -27.57 -2.26 -23.95
N VAL A 940 -27.96 -1.51 -24.99
CA VAL A 940 -28.49 -0.16 -24.82
C VAL A 940 -29.77 -0.17 -23.99
N ALA A 941 -30.71 -1.08 -24.28
CA ALA A 941 -31.95 -1.21 -23.52
C ALA A 941 -31.70 -1.55 -22.04
N LEU A 942 -30.71 -2.41 -21.76
CA LEU A 942 -30.28 -2.72 -20.39
C LEU A 942 -29.67 -1.50 -19.67
N LEU A 943 -28.91 -0.66 -20.39
CA LEU A 943 -28.37 0.57 -19.83
C LEU A 943 -29.48 1.58 -19.51
N ASP A 944 -30.42 1.76 -20.43
CA ASP A 944 -31.56 2.68 -20.25
C ASP A 944 -32.40 2.29 -19.02
N ALA A 945 -32.64 0.99 -18.82
CA ALA A 945 -33.34 0.46 -17.65
C ALA A 945 -32.58 0.61 -16.32
N GLY A 946 -31.24 0.74 -16.38
CA GLY A 946 -30.36 0.86 -15.21
C GLY A 946 -29.98 2.30 -14.84
N THR A 947 -30.50 3.31 -15.56
CA THR A 947 -30.15 4.72 -15.32
C THR A 947 -30.65 5.21 -13.95
N LYS A 948 -29.74 5.73 -13.12
CA LYS A 948 -30.08 6.34 -11.84
C LYS A 948 -30.47 7.81 -12.03
N PRO A 949 -31.63 8.26 -11.51
CA PRO A 949 -31.98 9.69 -11.51
C PRO A 949 -30.93 10.51 -10.75
N GLY A 950 -30.42 11.58 -11.36
CA GLY A 950 -29.42 12.46 -10.75
C GLY A 950 -27.98 11.92 -10.74
N GLY A 951 -27.71 10.83 -11.47
CA GLY A 951 -26.36 10.29 -11.66
C GLY A 951 -25.47 11.14 -12.57
N VAL A 952 -24.30 10.61 -12.93
CA VAL A 952 -23.32 11.32 -13.76
C VAL A 952 -23.72 11.24 -15.24
N GLU A 953 -24.02 12.38 -15.85
CA GLU A 953 -24.45 12.44 -17.25
C GLU A 953 -23.37 12.94 -18.22
N TYR A 954 -22.73 14.07 -17.90
CA TYR A 954 -21.88 14.80 -18.86
C TYR A 954 -20.40 14.80 -18.47
N TRP A 955 -19.87 13.63 -18.10
CA TRP A 955 -18.47 13.53 -17.66
C TRP A 955 -17.45 13.46 -18.79
N ILE A 956 -17.84 12.97 -19.97
CA ILE A 956 -17.06 13.06 -21.20
C ILE A 956 -17.61 14.18 -22.08
N ALA A 957 -16.82 15.23 -22.27
CA ALA A 957 -17.23 16.37 -23.09
C ALA A 957 -17.42 16.00 -24.57
N GLY A 958 -18.39 16.64 -25.22
CA GLY A 958 -18.71 16.50 -26.63
C GLY A 958 -19.56 15.28 -26.99
N LEU A 959 -19.78 14.33 -26.07
CA LEU A 959 -20.69 13.20 -26.33
C LEU A 959 -22.17 13.63 -26.35
N ARG A 960 -22.53 14.74 -25.69
CA ARG A 960 -23.88 15.31 -25.80
C ARG A 960 -24.18 15.71 -27.24
N HIS A 961 -23.31 16.51 -27.86
CA HIS A 961 -23.42 16.91 -29.27
C HIS A 961 -23.34 15.72 -30.21
N TRP A 962 -22.48 14.74 -29.90
CA TRP A 962 -22.39 13.53 -30.70
C TRP A 962 -23.69 12.72 -30.68
N SER A 963 -24.35 12.61 -29.53
CA SER A 963 -25.68 11.98 -29.45
C SER A 963 -26.68 12.70 -30.36
N GLN A 964 -26.72 14.04 -30.32
CA GLN A 964 -27.58 14.83 -31.21
C GLN A 964 -27.27 14.60 -32.69
N TYR A 965 -25.98 14.46 -33.04
CA TYR A 965 -25.56 14.10 -34.39
C TYR A 965 -26.10 12.73 -34.82
N LEU A 966 -26.01 11.70 -33.98
CA LEU A 966 -26.55 10.37 -34.28
C LEU A 966 -28.08 10.37 -34.44
N ASP A 967 -28.78 11.11 -33.59
CA ASP A 967 -30.25 11.24 -33.65
C ASP A 967 -30.69 11.92 -34.96
N SER A 968 -29.94 12.94 -35.40
CA SER A 968 -30.20 13.64 -36.66
C SER A 968 -29.98 12.74 -37.90
N LYS A 969 -29.02 11.82 -37.86
CA LYS A 969 -28.79 10.82 -38.91
C LYS A 969 -29.92 9.79 -38.98
N THR A 970 -30.33 9.27 -37.83
CA THR A 970 -31.39 8.25 -37.74
C THR A 970 -32.71 8.81 -38.26
N SER A 971 -33.02 10.07 -37.94
CA SER A 971 -34.22 10.76 -38.44
C SER A 971 -34.21 10.97 -39.96
N ARG A 972 -33.02 11.14 -40.58
CA ARG A 972 -32.88 11.26 -42.04
C ARG A 972 -32.94 9.93 -42.79
N SER A 973 -32.75 8.79 -42.12
CA SER A 973 -32.89 7.45 -42.72
C SER A 973 -34.31 6.89 -42.71
N HIS A 974 -35.26 7.57 -42.05
CA HIS A 974 -36.68 7.22 -41.99
C HIS A 974 -37.58 8.10 -42.88
N LEU A 975 -37.01 9.10 -43.54
CA LEU A 975 -37.58 9.88 -44.65
C LEU A 975 -36.99 9.37 -45.97
#